data_AF-A0AAE3DH81-F1
#
_entry.id   AF-A0AAE3DH81-F1
#
_cell.length_a   1.000
_cell.length_b   1.000
_cell.length_c   1.000
_cell.angle_alpha   90.00
_cell.angle_beta   90.00
_cell.angle_gamma   90.00
#
_symmetry.space_group_name_H-M   'P 1'
#
loop_
_entity.id
_entity.type
_entity.pdbx_description
1 polymer ?
#
loop_
_entity_poly.entity_id
_entity_poly.type
_entity_poly.pdbx_seq_one_letter_code
_entity_poly.pdbx_strand_id
1 'polypeptide(L)'
;MSSTTKINVPDIFASMVFNDDVMRERLPKDVYKSLRKTIDNGKDLDITVANAVANAMKDWAIEKGATHYTHWFQPMTGITAEKHDSFISPTADGRIIMEFSGKELIKGEPDASSFPSGGLRATFEARGYTAWDPTSYAFIKDHSLYIPTAFCSYGGEVLDKKTPLLRSMEALSAQAVRILRLFGDSTTKRVITTVGPEQEYFLVDKKLYDERPDLIYTGRTLFGARAPKGQELEDHYFGAIKPRIAAFMQELDEELWKLGVLAKTKHNEVAPAQHELAPIFSTTNVATDHNQLTMETMKNVALRHGLVCLLHEKPFAGVNGSGKHNNWSLSTDTGKNLFEPGKLPQENAQFLLFLAAVIKGVDEYQDLLRVSVASAGNDHRLGANEAPPAIISIFLGDELTAILHAIETGTVYGGTLRVNMEIGVNVLPSFTKDTTDRNRTSPFAFTGNKFEFRSLGSQLNIACPNIMLNTIIADELEQFADELEGKSDDFMSALNALIKRVIKEHKRIIFNGDGYADAWKVEAARRGLTNLPTTVDALPHYTDEKNVKLFAKHKIYTEVEMQSRQDIILETYAKTINIEALTASDMVKRDILPAVSSYVAELASGVATKKAISDDIPCEAELDIIKRLSGLQDCAYKKLAALDNAIIGVKEVGEDPIEVATYYKDSVITAMTELRAVVDEMETLVSSDYWPYPSYGDLMFRV
;
A
#
# COMPACT_ATOMS: atom_id res chain seq x y z
N MET A 1 19.86 21.75 27.18
CA MET A 1 18.88 22.80 27.51
C MET A 1 17.99 22.97 26.29
N SER A 2 16.82 22.33 26.26
CA SER A 2 15.89 22.41 25.13
C SER A 2 15.03 23.65 25.32
N SER A 3 15.19 24.66 24.45
CA SER A 3 14.14 25.65 24.26
C SER A 3 12.97 24.92 23.63
N THR A 4 11.95 24.63 24.43
CA THR A 4 10.65 24.16 23.94
C THR A 4 9.98 25.33 23.22
N THR A 5 10.41 25.57 21.98
CA THR A 5 9.69 26.41 21.03
C THR A 5 8.31 25.77 20.87
N LYS A 6 7.27 26.45 21.36
CA LYS A 6 5.89 26.00 21.14
C LYS A 6 5.66 25.91 19.64
N ILE A 7 5.35 24.70 19.16
CA ILE A 7 5.04 24.47 17.76
C ILE A 7 3.62 24.97 17.51
N ASN A 8 3.48 25.87 16.55
CA ASN A 8 2.18 26.32 16.06
C ASN A 8 1.92 25.61 14.73
N VAL A 9 1.09 24.55 14.77
CA VAL A 9 0.80 23.71 13.60
C VAL A 9 0.29 24.55 12.41
N PRO A 10 -0.68 25.47 12.57
CA PRO A 10 -1.06 26.41 11.51
C PRO A 10 0.09 27.17 10.83
N ASP A 11 1.14 27.55 11.55
CA ASP A 11 2.25 28.34 10.99
C ASP A 11 3.20 27.47 10.17
N ILE A 12 3.37 26.19 10.55
CA ILE A 12 4.28 25.26 9.85
C ILE A 12 3.57 24.46 8.76
N PHE A 13 2.25 24.34 8.82
CA PHE A 13 1.48 23.51 7.89
C PHE A 13 1.63 24.00 6.45
N ALA A 14 1.98 23.09 5.54
CA ALA A 14 2.29 23.35 4.13
C ALA A 14 3.36 24.45 3.90
N SER A 15 4.19 24.76 4.91
CA SER A 15 5.20 25.83 4.82
C SER A 15 6.34 25.53 3.84
N MET A 16 6.47 24.27 3.41
CA MET A 16 7.40 23.79 2.39
C MET A 16 6.68 23.38 1.09
N VAL A 17 5.47 23.87 0.85
CA VAL A 17 4.67 23.58 -0.35
C VAL A 17 4.35 24.86 -1.10
N PHE A 18 4.54 24.86 -2.43
CA PHE A 18 4.15 25.94 -3.33
C PHE A 18 2.65 25.88 -3.62
N ASN A 19 1.85 26.04 -2.56
CA ASN A 19 0.40 25.87 -2.56
C ASN A 19 -0.35 27.08 -3.14
N ASP A 20 -1.68 27.01 -3.15
CA ASP A 20 -2.56 28.05 -3.67
C ASP A 20 -2.37 29.43 -3.03
N ASP A 21 -2.05 29.49 -1.73
CA ASP A 21 -1.84 30.77 -1.03
C ASP A 21 -0.51 31.39 -1.43
N VAL A 22 0.56 30.60 -1.50
CA VAL A 22 1.88 31.06 -1.99
C VAL A 22 1.78 31.50 -3.45
N MET A 23 1.08 30.75 -4.29
CA MET A 23 0.84 31.10 -5.69
C MET A 23 0.06 32.41 -5.81
N ARG A 24 -0.95 32.65 -4.96
CA ARG A 24 -1.75 33.89 -4.98
C ARG A 24 -0.94 35.10 -4.52
N GLU A 25 -0.03 34.91 -3.57
CA GLU A 25 0.85 35.97 -3.07
C GLU A 25 1.92 36.36 -4.10
N ARG A 26 2.52 35.37 -4.78
CA ARG A 26 3.71 35.58 -5.60
C ARG A 26 3.42 35.80 -7.09
N LEU A 27 2.35 35.22 -7.62
CA LEU A 27 2.04 35.34 -9.04
C LEU A 27 1.22 36.62 -9.31
N PRO A 28 1.45 37.28 -10.46
CA PRO A 28 0.53 38.31 -10.93
C PRO A 28 -0.91 37.78 -10.99
N LYS A 29 -1.89 38.61 -10.59
CA LYS A 29 -3.30 38.21 -10.45
C LYS A 29 -3.88 37.52 -11.68
N ASP A 30 -3.51 37.98 -12.88
CA ASP A 30 -3.99 37.39 -14.14
C ASP A 30 -3.31 36.06 -14.46
N VAL A 31 -2.02 35.91 -14.11
CA VAL A 31 -1.28 34.64 -14.23
C VAL A 31 -1.88 33.59 -13.29
N TYR A 32 -2.11 33.92 -12.02
CA TYR A 32 -2.76 33.01 -11.06
C TYR A 32 -4.15 32.56 -11.53
N LYS A 33 -4.99 33.50 -11.98
CA LYS A 33 -6.32 33.17 -12.52
C LYS A 33 -6.23 32.28 -13.76
N SER A 34 -5.27 32.54 -14.65
CA SER A 34 -5.04 31.73 -15.84
C SER A 34 -4.62 30.31 -15.46
N LEU A 35 -3.64 30.17 -14.55
CA LEU A 35 -3.18 28.89 -14.03
C LEU A 35 -4.31 28.09 -13.37
N ARG A 36 -5.08 28.70 -12.46
CA ARG A 36 -6.24 28.04 -11.83
C ARG A 36 -7.26 27.60 -12.86
N LYS A 37 -7.57 28.45 -13.85
CA LYS A 37 -8.49 28.10 -14.93
C LYS A 37 -7.96 26.93 -15.78
N THR A 38 -6.66 26.85 -15.99
CA THR A 38 -6.02 25.75 -16.72
C THR A 38 -6.12 24.44 -15.94
N ILE A 39 -5.79 24.46 -14.63
CA ILE A 39 -5.92 23.30 -13.72
C ILE A 39 -7.38 22.86 -13.62
N ASP A 40 -8.30 23.80 -13.41
CA ASP A 40 -9.71 23.48 -13.26
C ASP A 40 -10.31 22.95 -14.58
N ASN A 41 -9.87 23.40 -15.75
CA ASN A 41 -10.46 22.94 -17.02
C ASN A 41 -9.65 21.85 -17.73
N GLY A 42 -8.54 21.36 -17.14
CA GLY A 42 -7.67 20.36 -17.77
C GLY A 42 -7.11 20.81 -19.12
N LYS A 43 -6.72 22.08 -19.25
CA LYS A 43 -6.18 22.64 -20.50
C LYS A 43 -4.65 22.64 -20.51
N ASP A 44 -4.06 22.81 -21.68
CA ASP A 44 -2.63 23.04 -21.81
C ASP A 44 -2.21 24.35 -21.14
N LEU A 45 -1.03 24.32 -20.51
CA LEU A 45 -0.45 25.49 -19.88
C LEU A 45 0.22 26.38 -20.92
N ASP A 46 -0.22 27.64 -21.01
CA ASP A 46 0.43 28.64 -21.86
C ASP A 46 1.88 28.87 -21.41
N ILE A 47 2.82 28.91 -22.35
CA ILE A 47 4.25 29.03 -22.04
C ILE A 47 4.60 30.32 -21.30
N THR A 48 3.82 31.39 -21.50
CA THR A 48 3.99 32.67 -20.79
C THR A 48 3.60 32.51 -19.33
N VAL A 49 2.49 31.82 -19.06
CA VAL A 49 2.05 31.47 -17.70
C VAL A 49 3.08 30.55 -17.06
N ALA A 50 3.57 29.54 -17.77
CA ALA A 50 4.57 28.60 -17.28
C ALA A 50 5.89 29.28 -16.90
N ASN A 51 6.39 30.22 -17.72
CA ASN A 51 7.60 30.99 -17.40
C ASN A 51 7.41 31.88 -16.15
N ALA A 52 6.23 32.48 -15.99
CA ALA A 52 5.94 33.27 -14.80
C ALA A 52 5.87 32.39 -13.54
N VAL A 53 5.26 31.21 -13.65
CA VAL A 53 5.18 30.22 -12.56
C VAL A 53 6.56 29.67 -12.20
N ALA A 54 7.36 29.26 -13.19
CA ALA A 54 8.71 28.73 -12.97
C ALA A 54 9.60 29.74 -12.23
N ASN A 55 9.59 31.01 -12.66
CA ASN A 55 10.36 32.06 -11.98
C ASN A 55 9.90 32.25 -10.54
N ALA A 56 8.59 32.38 -10.29
CA ALA A 56 8.07 32.56 -8.93
C ALA A 56 8.33 31.35 -8.02
N MET A 57 8.23 30.13 -8.57
CA MET A 57 8.50 28.88 -7.87
C MET A 57 9.99 28.74 -7.51
N LYS A 58 10.89 29.09 -8.44
CA LYS A 58 12.34 29.13 -8.21
C LYS A 58 12.71 30.15 -7.13
N ASP A 59 12.22 31.39 -7.22
CA ASP A 59 12.55 32.43 -6.26
C ASP A 59 12.07 32.04 -4.85
N TRP A 60 10.83 31.51 -4.74
CA TRP A 60 10.32 30.94 -3.50
C TRP A 60 11.19 29.79 -2.98
N ALA A 61 11.64 28.88 -3.86
CA ALA A 61 12.45 27.76 -3.46
C ALA A 61 13.84 28.19 -2.95
N ILE A 62 14.48 29.14 -3.63
CA ILE A 62 15.78 29.70 -3.23
C ILE A 62 15.67 30.41 -1.87
N GLU A 63 14.59 31.16 -1.62
CA GLU A 63 14.33 31.80 -0.32
C GLU A 63 14.21 30.79 0.82
N LYS A 64 13.73 29.58 0.51
CA LYS A 64 13.65 28.44 1.43
C LYS A 64 14.95 27.62 1.49
N GLY A 65 15.99 28.07 0.80
CA GLY A 65 17.32 27.45 0.79
C GLY A 65 17.49 26.33 -0.23
N ALA A 66 16.60 26.23 -1.23
CA ALA A 66 16.77 25.26 -2.30
C ALA A 66 17.88 25.68 -3.28
N THR A 67 18.70 24.72 -3.67
CA THR A 67 19.81 24.92 -4.63
C THR A 67 19.61 24.13 -5.93
N HIS A 68 18.74 23.13 -5.88
CA HIS A 68 18.42 22.23 -6.98
C HIS A 68 16.91 22.12 -7.17
N TYR A 69 16.50 21.58 -8.30
CA TYR A 69 15.15 21.10 -8.55
C TYR A 69 15.18 19.68 -9.12
N THR A 70 14.06 18.99 -9.01
CA THR A 70 13.88 17.66 -9.58
C THR A 70 12.46 17.44 -10.06
N HIS A 71 12.34 16.72 -11.18
CA HIS A 71 11.08 16.12 -11.61
C HIS A 71 10.88 14.84 -10.81
N TRP A 72 9.89 14.86 -9.92
CA TRP A 72 9.58 13.77 -9.01
C TRP A 72 8.45 12.93 -9.59
N PHE A 73 8.71 11.65 -9.84
CA PHE A 73 7.75 10.73 -10.46
C PHE A 73 7.80 9.34 -9.84
N GLN A 74 6.79 8.52 -10.16
CA GLN A 74 6.60 7.18 -9.60
C GLN A 74 6.66 6.13 -10.71
N PRO A 75 7.87 5.64 -11.06
CA PRO A 75 8.04 4.60 -12.07
C PRO A 75 7.53 3.23 -11.59
N MET A 76 7.64 2.24 -12.46
CA MET A 76 7.21 0.85 -12.20
C MET A 76 8.06 0.08 -11.17
N THR A 77 9.05 0.71 -10.55
CA THR A 77 9.87 0.12 -9.47
C THR A 77 9.16 0.05 -8.11
N GLY A 78 8.03 0.76 -7.95
CA GLY A 78 7.29 0.81 -6.69
C GLY A 78 7.74 1.87 -5.69
N ILE A 79 8.85 2.56 -5.98
CA ILE A 79 9.37 3.73 -5.24
C ILE A 79 9.39 4.96 -6.15
N THR A 80 9.58 6.14 -5.56
CA THR A 80 9.74 7.39 -6.33
C THR A 80 11.14 7.50 -6.94
N ALA A 81 11.25 8.25 -8.04
CA ALA A 81 12.51 8.57 -8.69
C ALA A 81 12.70 10.08 -8.82
N GLU A 82 13.97 10.49 -8.76
CA GLU A 82 14.41 11.88 -8.77
C GLU A 82 15.78 12.01 -9.46
N LYS A 83 15.97 13.12 -10.18
CA LYS A 83 17.25 13.60 -10.71
C LYS A 83 17.40 15.06 -10.33
N HIS A 84 18.45 15.41 -9.59
CA HIS A 84 18.65 16.77 -9.08
C HIS A 84 19.48 17.59 -10.07
N ASP A 85 18.86 18.62 -10.63
CA ASP A 85 19.50 19.60 -11.49
C ASP A 85 19.64 20.92 -10.71
N SER A 86 20.81 21.54 -10.77
CA SER A 86 21.03 22.83 -10.09
C SER A 86 20.35 23.96 -10.87
N PHE A 87 19.87 24.99 -10.17
CA PHE A 87 19.40 26.21 -10.83
C PHE A 87 20.54 27.03 -11.49
N ILE A 88 21.79 26.62 -11.32
CA ILE A 88 22.95 27.37 -11.79
C ILE A 88 22.95 27.51 -13.33
N SER A 89 23.05 28.74 -13.83
CA SER A 89 23.16 29.05 -15.25
C SER A 89 24.28 30.06 -15.46
N PRO A 90 25.36 29.73 -16.22
CA PRO A 90 26.45 30.66 -16.50
C PRO A 90 26.03 31.68 -17.56
N THR A 91 26.29 32.95 -17.29
CA THR A 91 26.09 34.03 -18.26
C THR A 91 27.27 34.14 -19.22
N ALA A 92 27.06 34.77 -20.38
CA ALA A 92 28.11 34.92 -21.41
C ALA A 92 29.38 35.67 -20.93
N ASP A 93 29.27 36.47 -19.88
CA ASP A 93 30.36 37.19 -19.22
C ASP A 93 30.99 36.41 -18.04
N GLY A 94 30.62 35.15 -17.83
CA GLY A 94 31.20 34.26 -16.82
C GLY A 94 30.65 34.44 -15.40
N ARG A 95 29.61 35.26 -15.20
CA ARG A 95 28.87 35.33 -13.93
C ARG A 95 27.92 34.15 -13.81
N ILE A 96 27.54 33.85 -12.58
CA ILE A 96 26.58 32.80 -12.26
C ILE A 96 25.25 33.43 -11.86
N ILE A 97 24.17 32.96 -12.47
CA ILE A 97 22.80 33.30 -12.08
C ILE A 97 22.03 32.01 -11.75
N MET A 98 20.87 32.19 -11.09
CA MET A 98 19.93 31.09 -10.83
C MET A 98 18.75 31.23 -11.79
N GLU A 99 18.59 30.26 -12.68
CA GLU A 99 17.56 30.24 -13.71
C GLU A 99 16.70 28.97 -13.60
N PHE A 100 15.42 29.13 -13.90
CA PHE A 100 14.48 28.03 -14.03
C PHE A 100 13.37 28.46 -14.98
N SER A 101 13.32 27.84 -16.14
CA SER A 101 12.43 28.23 -17.23
C SER A 101 11.10 27.46 -17.20
N GLY A 102 10.07 28.03 -17.83
CA GLY A 102 8.80 27.34 -18.03
C GLY A 102 8.93 26.06 -18.86
N LYS A 103 9.97 25.96 -19.71
CA LYS A 103 10.27 24.74 -20.46
C LYS A 103 10.73 23.62 -19.53
N GLU A 104 11.63 23.92 -18.61
CA GLU A 104 12.13 22.97 -17.61
C GLU A 104 11.07 22.62 -16.57
N LEU A 105 10.13 23.54 -16.27
CA LEU A 105 8.97 23.25 -15.43
C LEU A 105 8.00 22.28 -16.11
N ILE A 106 7.57 22.58 -17.34
CA ILE A 106 6.57 21.77 -18.04
C ILE A 106 7.13 20.38 -18.35
N LYS A 107 8.41 20.28 -18.74
CA LYS A 107 8.99 19.06 -19.29
C LYS A 107 10.40 18.82 -18.80
N GLY A 108 10.66 17.61 -18.32
CA GLY A 108 12.00 17.07 -18.09
C GLY A 108 12.36 15.95 -19.07
N GLU A 109 13.65 15.62 -19.13
CA GLU A 109 14.20 14.53 -19.93
C GLU A 109 15.14 13.68 -19.05
N PRO A 110 14.62 12.69 -18.30
CA PRO A 110 15.47 11.74 -17.58
C PRO A 110 16.05 10.68 -18.52
N ASP A 111 17.21 10.14 -18.14
CA ASP A 111 17.64 8.82 -18.63
C ASP A 111 16.74 7.77 -18.01
N ALA A 112 16.00 7.09 -18.85
CA ALA A 112 15.01 6.13 -18.48
C ALA A 112 15.37 4.69 -18.91
N SER A 113 16.60 4.45 -19.38
CA SER A 113 17.07 3.10 -19.76
C SER A 113 17.07 2.11 -18.58
N SER A 114 17.24 2.61 -17.37
CA SER A 114 17.39 1.79 -16.15
C SER A 114 16.08 1.48 -15.43
N PHE A 115 14.95 2.04 -15.89
CA PHE A 115 13.64 1.74 -15.28
C PHE A 115 13.03 0.49 -15.90
N PRO A 116 12.34 -0.36 -15.10
CA PRO A 116 11.63 -1.52 -15.62
C PRO A 116 10.63 -1.12 -16.70
N SER A 117 10.73 -1.74 -17.87
CA SER A 117 9.90 -1.46 -19.04
C SER A 117 9.13 -2.68 -19.56
N GLY A 118 9.37 -3.88 -19.02
CA GLY A 118 8.70 -5.12 -19.43
C GLY A 118 8.77 -5.34 -20.94
N GLY A 119 9.96 -5.12 -21.52
CA GLY A 119 10.18 -5.27 -22.96
C GLY A 119 9.64 -4.15 -23.86
N LEU A 120 8.93 -3.15 -23.32
CA LEU A 120 8.43 -1.99 -24.11
C LEU A 120 9.54 -1.14 -24.72
N ARG A 121 10.78 -1.31 -24.26
CA ARG A 121 11.93 -0.53 -24.73
C ARG A 121 13.13 -1.42 -24.97
N ALA A 122 13.88 -1.12 -26.02
CA ALA A 122 15.17 -1.74 -26.24
C ALA A 122 16.20 -1.20 -25.23
N THR A 123 17.14 -2.06 -24.81
CA THR A 123 18.16 -1.73 -23.80
C THR A 123 19.09 -0.58 -24.20
N PHE A 124 19.20 -0.25 -25.49
CA PHE A 124 20.01 0.87 -26.00
C PHE A 124 19.25 2.21 -26.07
N GLU A 125 17.93 2.21 -25.86
CA GLU A 125 17.12 3.43 -25.91
C GLU A 125 17.03 4.04 -24.51
N ALA A 126 17.59 5.24 -24.32
CA ALA A 126 17.69 5.89 -23.00
C ALA A 126 16.63 6.98 -22.74
N ARG A 127 16.13 7.66 -23.78
CA ARG A 127 15.27 8.84 -23.60
C ARG A 127 13.89 8.51 -23.03
N GLY A 128 13.47 9.27 -22.02
CA GLY A 128 12.08 9.37 -21.56
C GLY A 128 11.69 10.82 -21.34
N TYR A 129 10.42 11.08 -21.06
CA TYR A 129 9.92 12.43 -20.81
C TYR A 129 9.11 12.49 -19.52
N THR A 130 9.31 13.55 -18.74
CA THR A 130 8.44 13.90 -17.63
C THR A 130 7.58 15.11 -17.99
N ALA A 131 6.36 15.15 -17.49
CA ALA A 131 5.44 16.27 -17.65
C ALA A 131 4.89 16.70 -16.28
N TRP A 132 4.95 17.98 -15.96
CA TRP A 132 4.45 18.49 -14.68
C TRP A 132 2.95 18.23 -14.51
N ASP A 133 2.57 17.67 -13.36
CA ASP A 133 1.19 17.59 -12.90
C ASP A 133 0.86 18.82 -12.01
N PRO A 134 0.15 19.84 -12.53
CA PRO A 134 -0.18 21.02 -11.75
C PRO A 134 -1.32 20.79 -10.75
N THR A 135 -1.93 19.59 -10.73
CA THR A 135 -2.95 19.22 -9.73
C THR A 135 -2.34 18.69 -8.43
N SER A 136 -1.03 18.46 -8.41
CA SER A 136 -0.23 18.16 -7.22
C SER A 136 0.81 19.26 -7.02
N TYR A 137 0.87 19.84 -5.83
CA TYR A 137 1.73 21.01 -5.59
C TYR A 137 3.21 20.63 -5.53
N ALA A 138 4.05 21.49 -6.10
CA ALA A 138 5.50 21.41 -5.89
C ALA A 138 5.84 21.66 -4.42
N PHE A 139 6.87 21.00 -3.92
CA PHE A 139 7.28 21.08 -2.51
C PHE A 139 8.81 21.13 -2.39
N ILE A 140 9.31 21.46 -1.20
CA ILE A 140 10.73 21.49 -0.91
C ILE A 140 11.05 20.40 0.11
N LYS A 141 12.05 19.60 -0.22
CA LYS A 141 12.64 18.57 0.63
C LYS A 141 14.15 18.59 0.41
N ASP A 142 14.94 18.44 1.48
CA ASP A 142 16.40 18.33 1.42
C ASP A 142 17.09 19.39 0.52
N HIS A 143 16.71 20.66 0.69
CA HIS A 143 17.26 21.80 -0.08
C HIS A 143 17.08 21.68 -1.61
N SER A 144 16.05 20.96 -2.05
CA SER A 144 15.68 20.84 -3.47
C SER A 144 14.19 21.10 -3.67
N LEU A 145 13.84 21.68 -4.81
CA LEU A 145 12.46 21.85 -5.28
C LEU A 145 12.00 20.57 -5.99
N TYR A 146 10.94 19.97 -5.51
CA TYR A 146 10.33 18.77 -6.07
C TYR A 146 9.09 19.13 -6.87
N ILE A 147 9.06 18.68 -8.13
CA ILE A 147 7.98 18.96 -9.08
C ILE A 147 7.28 17.63 -9.41
N PRO A 148 6.06 17.38 -8.88
CA PRO A 148 5.31 16.17 -9.18
C PRO A 148 5.02 16.03 -10.67
N THR A 149 5.42 14.91 -11.27
CA THR A 149 5.35 14.72 -12.73
C THR A 149 4.82 13.35 -13.12
N ALA A 150 4.15 13.33 -14.28
CA ALA A 150 3.88 12.13 -15.04
C ALA A 150 5.12 11.74 -15.87
N PHE A 151 5.33 10.45 -16.10
CA PHE A 151 6.49 9.92 -16.82
C PHE A 151 6.09 8.94 -17.92
N CYS A 152 6.62 9.15 -19.13
CA CYS A 152 6.42 8.30 -20.30
C CYS A 152 7.73 8.01 -21.05
N SER A 153 7.71 6.93 -21.84
CA SER A 153 8.80 6.56 -22.73
C SER A 153 8.97 7.57 -23.89
N TYR A 154 9.99 7.37 -24.72
CA TYR A 154 10.13 8.09 -25.99
C TYR A 154 8.97 7.85 -26.97
N GLY A 155 8.41 6.63 -27.01
CA GLY A 155 7.28 6.26 -27.87
C GLY A 155 5.92 6.75 -27.37
N GLY A 156 5.86 7.26 -26.13
CA GLY A 156 4.64 7.73 -25.48
C GLY A 156 3.92 6.68 -24.64
N GLU A 157 4.49 5.48 -24.51
CA GLU A 157 4.02 4.44 -23.58
C GLU A 157 4.15 4.90 -22.12
N VAL A 158 3.15 4.55 -21.32
CA VAL A 158 3.03 4.99 -19.94
C VAL A 158 3.82 4.06 -19.02
N LEU A 159 4.96 4.58 -18.53
CA LEU A 159 5.90 3.85 -17.66
C LEU A 159 5.84 4.31 -16.19
N ASP A 160 4.77 4.98 -15.80
CA ASP A 160 4.53 5.47 -14.45
C ASP A 160 3.24 4.91 -13.84
N LYS A 161 3.01 5.27 -12.58
CA LYS A 161 1.74 5.01 -11.88
C LYS A 161 0.80 6.22 -11.88
N LYS A 162 1.30 7.42 -12.19
CA LYS A 162 0.57 8.68 -12.11
C LYS A 162 -0.38 8.87 -13.30
N THR A 163 0.09 8.67 -14.52
CA THR A 163 -0.70 8.87 -15.73
C THR A 163 -1.95 7.98 -15.78
N PRO A 164 -1.87 6.66 -15.51
CA PRO A 164 -3.06 5.81 -15.51
C PRO A 164 -4.02 6.16 -14.37
N LEU A 165 -3.50 6.62 -13.22
CA LEU A 165 -4.32 7.07 -12.11
C LEU A 165 -5.15 8.29 -12.51
N LEU A 166 -4.53 9.32 -13.09
CA LEU A 166 -5.23 10.51 -13.59
C LEU A 166 -6.28 10.15 -14.64
N ARG A 167 -5.94 9.32 -15.63
CA ARG A 167 -6.90 8.81 -16.64
C ARG A 167 -8.09 8.10 -16.00
N SER A 168 -7.86 7.25 -14.98
CA SER A 168 -8.92 6.51 -14.30
C SER A 168 -9.86 7.43 -13.52
N MET A 169 -9.31 8.50 -12.90
CA MET A 169 -10.09 9.50 -12.19
C MET A 169 -10.99 10.30 -13.15
N GLU A 170 -10.47 10.66 -14.33
CA GLU A 170 -11.23 11.35 -15.37
C GLU A 170 -12.33 10.45 -15.94
N ALA A 171 -12.03 9.19 -16.26
CA ALA A 171 -12.99 8.21 -16.75
C ALA A 171 -14.16 8.03 -15.76
N LEU A 172 -13.86 7.81 -14.48
CA LEU A 172 -14.90 7.69 -13.45
C LEU A 172 -15.71 8.98 -13.33
N SER A 173 -15.05 10.13 -13.30
CA SER A 173 -15.73 11.43 -13.18
C SER A 173 -16.71 11.66 -14.34
N ALA A 174 -16.33 11.32 -15.57
CA ALA A 174 -17.18 11.49 -16.74
C ALA A 174 -18.48 10.69 -16.62
N GLN A 175 -18.36 9.40 -16.26
CA GLN A 175 -19.52 8.50 -16.15
C GLN A 175 -20.37 8.81 -14.92
N ALA A 176 -19.74 9.14 -13.79
CA ALA A 176 -20.46 9.56 -12.60
C ALA A 176 -21.26 10.86 -12.83
N VAL A 177 -20.72 11.84 -13.57
CA VAL A 177 -21.46 13.04 -13.95
C VAL A 177 -22.64 12.70 -14.86
N ARG A 178 -22.50 11.80 -15.85
CA ARG A 178 -23.64 11.33 -16.68
C ARG A 178 -24.77 10.80 -15.81
N ILE A 179 -24.46 9.93 -14.85
CA ILE A 179 -25.44 9.45 -13.87
C ILE A 179 -26.08 10.60 -13.08
N LEU A 180 -25.29 11.54 -12.56
CA LEU A 180 -25.83 12.68 -11.82
C LEU A 180 -26.79 13.55 -12.66
N ARG A 181 -26.54 13.67 -13.97
CA ARG A 181 -27.46 14.38 -14.89
C ARG A 181 -28.81 13.69 -14.97
N LEU A 182 -28.87 12.36 -14.90
CA LEU A 182 -30.13 11.60 -14.87
C LEU A 182 -30.95 11.87 -13.59
N PHE A 183 -30.28 12.17 -12.47
CA PHE A 183 -30.91 12.60 -11.23
C PHE A 183 -31.22 14.12 -11.18
N GLY A 184 -31.01 14.85 -12.27
CA GLY A 184 -31.34 16.27 -12.41
C GLY A 184 -30.29 17.24 -11.85
N ASP A 185 -29.10 16.77 -11.43
CA ASP A 185 -28.01 17.66 -11.03
C ASP A 185 -27.43 18.35 -12.27
N SER A 186 -27.57 19.67 -12.36
CA SER A 186 -27.00 20.49 -13.44
C SER A 186 -25.79 21.32 -13.02
N THR A 187 -25.35 21.18 -11.75
CA THR A 187 -24.36 22.04 -11.11
C THR A 187 -22.99 21.39 -10.99
N THR A 188 -22.96 20.10 -10.65
CA THR A 188 -21.71 19.34 -10.49
C THR A 188 -20.97 19.26 -11.82
N LYS A 189 -19.70 19.65 -11.86
CA LYS A 189 -18.89 19.59 -13.09
C LYS A 189 -17.98 18.37 -13.12
N ARG A 190 -17.58 17.87 -11.96
CA ARG A 190 -16.73 16.69 -11.82
C ARG A 190 -17.07 15.91 -10.55
N VAL A 191 -16.76 14.63 -10.56
CA VAL A 191 -16.73 13.78 -9.37
C VAL A 191 -15.28 13.49 -9.04
N ILE A 192 -14.91 13.76 -7.81
CA ILE A 192 -13.57 13.64 -7.25
C ILE A 192 -13.52 12.34 -6.46
N THR A 193 -12.61 11.45 -6.85
CA THR A 193 -12.27 10.28 -6.04
C THR A 193 -11.37 10.73 -4.88
N THR A 194 -11.62 10.19 -3.69
CA THR A 194 -10.92 10.55 -2.46
C THR A 194 -10.40 9.31 -1.75
N VAL A 195 -9.23 9.43 -1.13
CA VAL A 195 -8.59 8.32 -0.41
C VAL A 195 -7.96 8.81 0.89
N GLY A 196 -8.19 8.06 1.98
CA GLY A 196 -7.44 8.14 3.24
C GLY A 196 -6.68 6.84 3.51
N PRO A 197 -5.37 6.77 3.21
CA PRO A 197 -4.60 5.55 3.43
C PRO A 197 -4.11 5.44 4.88
N GLU A 198 -4.51 4.39 5.59
CA GLU A 198 -4.00 4.07 6.94
C GLU A 198 -2.67 3.32 6.78
N GLN A 199 -1.57 3.82 7.33
CA GLN A 199 -0.23 3.28 7.13
C GLN A 199 0.27 2.57 8.39
N GLU A 200 0.29 1.25 8.37
CA GLU A 200 0.93 0.44 9.41
C GLU A 200 2.42 0.23 9.12
N TYR A 201 3.22 0.09 10.18
CA TYR A 201 4.67 -0.12 10.11
C TYR A 201 5.23 -0.68 11.42
N PHE A 202 6.44 -1.24 11.37
CA PHE A 202 7.22 -1.60 12.56
C PHE A 202 8.40 -0.66 12.77
N LEU A 203 8.77 -0.43 14.03
CA LEU A 203 10.03 0.25 14.39
C LEU A 203 10.96 -0.72 15.11
N VAL A 204 12.21 -0.78 14.69
CA VAL A 204 13.26 -1.58 15.35
C VAL A 204 14.42 -0.68 15.76
N ASP A 205 15.13 -1.05 16.83
CA ASP A 205 16.37 -0.36 17.18
C ASP A 205 17.41 -0.56 16.07
N LYS A 206 18.04 0.54 15.63
CA LYS A 206 18.97 0.50 14.50
C LYS A 206 20.15 -0.43 14.76
N LYS A 207 20.66 -0.54 15.99
CA LYS A 207 21.81 -1.40 16.28
C LYS A 207 21.46 -2.87 16.09
N LEU A 208 20.29 -3.27 16.58
CA LEU A 208 19.78 -4.65 16.41
C LEU A 208 19.44 -4.94 14.94
N TYR A 209 18.94 -3.95 14.20
CA TYR A 209 18.72 -4.07 12.76
C TYR A 209 20.02 -4.27 11.99
N ASP A 210 21.09 -3.52 12.33
CA ASP A 210 22.39 -3.61 11.65
C ASP A 210 23.04 -5.01 11.84
N GLU A 211 22.65 -5.75 12.88
CA GLU A 211 23.08 -7.14 13.15
C GLU A 211 22.27 -8.20 12.37
N ARG A 212 21.25 -7.79 11.58
CA ARG A 212 20.33 -8.68 10.87
C ARG A 212 20.40 -8.47 9.36
N PRO A 213 21.29 -9.18 8.64
CA PRO A 213 21.43 -9.02 7.19
C PRO A 213 20.14 -9.37 6.42
N ASP A 214 19.30 -10.28 6.94
CA ASP A 214 17.99 -10.54 6.36
C ASP A 214 17.06 -9.34 6.42
N LEU A 215 16.98 -8.63 7.56
CA LEU A 215 16.21 -7.38 7.64
C LEU A 215 16.75 -6.32 6.67
N ILE A 216 18.08 -6.24 6.50
CA ILE A 216 18.72 -5.26 5.62
C ILE A 216 18.42 -5.53 4.15
N TYR A 217 18.58 -6.77 3.69
CA TYR A 217 18.45 -7.12 2.28
C TYR A 217 17.02 -7.42 1.85
N THR A 218 16.17 -7.87 2.77
CA THR A 218 14.83 -8.38 2.43
C THR A 218 13.69 -7.59 3.09
N GLY A 219 14.00 -6.73 4.08
CA GLY A 219 12.99 -6.00 4.84
C GLY A 219 12.19 -6.86 5.83
N ARG A 220 12.50 -8.16 5.93
CA ARG A 220 11.87 -9.12 6.83
C ARG A 220 12.89 -10.10 7.41
N THR A 221 12.46 -10.82 8.43
CA THR A 221 13.26 -11.88 9.03
C THR A 221 13.01 -13.22 8.34
N LEU A 222 14.09 -13.85 7.87
CA LEU A 222 14.05 -15.16 7.22
C LEU A 222 14.08 -16.29 8.25
N PHE A 223 14.76 -16.04 9.38
CA PHE A 223 14.82 -16.91 10.55
C PHE A 223 14.45 -16.15 11.82
N GLY A 224 13.95 -16.86 12.82
CA GLY A 224 13.63 -16.30 14.12
C GLY A 224 12.56 -17.12 14.84
N ALA A 225 12.93 -17.70 15.98
CA ALA A 225 12.05 -18.37 16.89
C ALA A 225 11.06 -17.37 17.53
N ARG A 226 9.83 -17.84 17.75
CA ARG A 226 8.78 -17.03 18.40
C ARG A 226 9.20 -16.66 19.82
N ALA A 227 9.11 -15.38 20.16
CA ALA A 227 9.36 -14.91 21.50
C ALA A 227 8.33 -15.48 22.50
N PRO A 228 8.70 -15.71 23.79
CA PRO A 228 7.77 -16.22 24.80
C PRO A 228 6.55 -15.32 25.03
N LYS A 229 6.72 -14.01 24.84
CA LYS A 229 5.65 -13.03 24.71
C LYS A 229 5.70 -12.48 23.30
N GLY A 230 4.63 -12.66 22.53
CA GLY A 230 4.37 -12.00 21.26
C GLY A 230 3.25 -10.99 21.45
N GLN A 231 2.06 -11.34 20.97
CA GLN A 231 0.87 -10.49 20.98
C GLN A 231 -0.32 -11.11 21.73
N GLU A 232 -0.10 -12.18 22.50
CA GLU A 232 -1.15 -13.01 23.11
C GLU A 232 -2.03 -12.25 24.12
N LEU A 233 -1.53 -11.13 24.64
CA LEU A 233 -2.26 -10.27 25.57
C LEU A 233 -2.97 -9.09 24.89
N GLU A 234 -2.68 -8.84 23.61
CA GLU A 234 -3.16 -7.67 22.85
C GLU A 234 -2.91 -6.32 23.56
N ASP A 235 -1.95 -6.29 24.50
CA ASP A 235 -1.70 -5.19 25.44
C ASP A 235 -0.94 -4.00 24.82
N HIS A 236 -0.41 -4.21 23.62
CA HIS A 236 0.21 -3.15 22.82
C HIS A 236 -0.84 -2.28 22.11
N TYR A 237 -1.98 -2.83 21.70
CA TYR A 237 -3.02 -2.13 20.95
C TYR A 237 -3.62 -1.00 21.78
N PHE A 238 -3.53 0.24 21.27
CA PHE A 238 -3.85 1.47 22.03
C PHE A 238 -3.16 1.59 23.40
N GLY A 239 -2.11 0.82 23.64
CA GLY A 239 -1.26 0.94 24.81
C GLY A 239 -0.48 2.26 24.84
N ALA A 240 0.14 2.56 25.97
CA ALA A 240 0.95 3.76 26.11
C ALA A 240 2.14 3.73 25.13
N ILE A 241 2.31 4.80 24.34
CA ILE A 241 3.42 4.94 23.41
C ILE A 241 4.71 5.23 24.20
N LYS A 242 5.74 4.42 23.99
CA LYS A 242 7.05 4.59 24.67
C LYS A 242 7.66 5.97 24.34
N PRO A 243 8.37 6.63 25.27
CA PRO A 243 8.88 7.99 25.06
C PRO A 243 9.73 8.20 23.80
N ARG A 244 10.58 7.21 23.45
CA ARG A 244 11.41 7.26 22.24
C ARG A 244 10.56 7.22 20.97
N ILE A 245 9.54 6.36 20.94
CA ILE A 245 8.60 6.26 19.82
C ILE A 245 7.75 7.53 19.72
N ALA A 246 7.32 8.08 20.86
CA ALA A 246 6.58 9.35 20.89
C ALA A 246 7.41 10.51 20.30
N ALA A 247 8.71 10.56 20.59
CA ALA A 247 9.62 11.56 20.00
C ALA A 247 9.77 11.39 18.48
N PHE A 248 9.94 10.15 18.00
CA PHE A 248 9.93 9.84 16.57
C PHE A 248 8.62 10.29 15.90
N MET A 249 7.47 9.90 16.46
CA MET A 249 6.17 10.22 15.92
C MET A 249 5.86 11.71 15.96
N GLN A 250 6.40 12.44 16.93
CA GLN A 250 6.25 13.90 17.00
C GLN A 250 6.99 14.57 15.84
N GLU A 251 8.27 14.22 15.62
CA GLU A 251 9.03 14.77 14.49
C GLU A 251 8.45 14.36 13.14
N LEU A 252 7.94 13.11 13.03
CA LEU A 252 7.25 12.65 11.85
C LEU A 252 6.04 13.53 11.51
N ASP A 253 5.17 13.81 12.49
CA ASP A 253 4.03 14.70 12.29
C ASP A 253 4.47 16.10 11.83
N GLU A 254 5.51 16.66 12.45
CA GLU A 254 6.04 17.98 12.10
C GLU A 254 6.55 18.04 10.66
N GLU A 255 7.32 17.05 10.21
CA GLU A 255 7.81 16.96 8.83
C GLU A 255 6.68 16.76 7.82
N LEU A 256 5.71 15.91 8.13
CA LEU A 256 4.53 15.69 7.29
C LEU A 256 3.65 16.93 7.17
N TRP A 257 3.43 17.65 8.28
CA TRP A 257 2.67 18.90 8.26
C TRP A 257 3.38 19.97 7.43
N LYS A 258 4.71 20.10 7.49
CA LYS A 258 5.48 21.02 6.62
C LYS A 258 5.25 20.74 5.14
N LEU A 259 5.12 19.46 4.78
CA LEU A 259 4.83 18.97 3.43
C LEU A 259 3.34 19.01 3.06
N GLY A 260 2.46 19.53 3.94
CA GLY A 260 1.03 19.66 3.68
C GLY A 260 0.23 18.35 3.82
N VAL A 261 0.84 17.29 4.34
CA VAL A 261 0.16 16.03 4.64
C VAL A 261 -0.69 16.19 5.90
N LEU A 262 -1.97 15.83 5.83
CA LEU A 262 -2.93 15.96 6.93
C LEU A 262 -2.81 14.80 7.94
N ALA A 263 -1.59 14.50 8.42
CA ALA A 263 -1.35 13.49 9.44
C ALA A 263 -2.19 13.79 10.70
N LYS A 264 -3.03 12.83 11.11
CA LYS A 264 -4.11 13.08 12.08
C LYS A 264 -4.13 12.09 13.24
N THR A 265 -4.02 10.80 12.94
CA THR A 265 -4.13 9.73 13.92
C THR A 265 -2.84 8.95 13.98
N LYS A 266 -2.43 8.56 15.19
CA LYS A 266 -1.31 7.66 15.44
C LYS A 266 -1.56 6.84 16.70
N HIS A 267 -1.18 5.57 16.68
CA HIS A 267 -1.26 4.68 17.84
C HIS A 267 -0.35 3.47 17.67
N ASN A 268 -0.23 2.69 18.74
CA ASN A 268 0.30 1.34 18.69
C ASN A 268 -0.73 0.39 18.06
N GLU A 269 -0.24 -0.53 17.24
CA GLU A 269 -1.03 -1.61 16.64
C GLU A 269 -1.02 -2.86 17.53
N VAL A 270 -1.51 -4.00 17.04
CA VAL A 270 -1.65 -5.24 17.83
C VAL A 270 -0.30 -5.91 18.13
N ALA A 271 0.60 -6.02 17.14
CA ALA A 271 1.91 -6.64 17.37
C ALA A 271 2.88 -5.69 18.10
N PRO A 272 3.75 -6.19 18.98
CA PRO A 272 4.79 -5.39 19.61
C PRO A 272 5.64 -4.63 18.59
N ALA A 273 5.94 -3.36 18.90
CA ALA A 273 6.66 -2.44 18.03
C ALA A 273 6.00 -2.14 16.67
N GLN A 274 4.74 -2.57 16.47
CA GLN A 274 3.90 -2.14 15.37
C GLN A 274 3.15 -0.86 15.74
N HIS A 275 2.99 0.02 14.75
CA HIS A 275 2.33 1.31 14.88
C HIS A 275 1.53 1.63 13.62
N GLU A 276 0.62 2.58 13.74
CA GLU A 276 -0.17 3.12 12.62
C GLU A 276 -0.06 4.65 12.57
N LEU A 277 -0.09 5.20 11.36
CA LEU A 277 -0.36 6.61 11.08
C LEU A 277 -1.44 6.72 10.00
N ALA A 278 -2.49 7.51 10.26
CA ALA A 278 -3.54 7.79 9.29
C ALA A 278 -3.69 9.31 9.05
N PRO A 279 -3.61 9.78 7.79
CA PRO A 279 -3.95 11.14 7.43
C PRO A 279 -5.46 11.30 7.17
N ILE A 280 -5.94 12.54 7.22
CA ILE A 280 -7.27 12.87 6.66
C ILE A 280 -7.22 12.62 5.14
N PHE A 281 -8.31 12.07 4.60
CA PHE A 281 -8.41 11.81 3.17
C PHE A 281 -8.20 13.08 2.33
N SER A 282 -7.68 12.90 1.11
CA SER A 282 -7.58 13.95 0.09
C SER A 282 -8.03 13.41 -1.26
N THR A 283 -7.93 14.21 -2.32
CA THR A 283 -8.12 13.69 -3.68
C THR A 283 -7.17 12.51 -3.90
N THR A 284 -7.60 11.47 -4.62
CA THR A 284 -6.81 10.24 -4.81
C THR A 284 -5.42 10.52 -5.36
N ASN A 285 -5.31 11.50 -6.27
CA ASN A 285 -4.04 11.91 -6.86
C ASN A 285 -3.06 12.45 -5.80
N VAL A 286 -3.52 13.39 -4.96
CA VAL A 286 -2.72 14.00 -3.89
C VAL A 286 -2.46 12.99 -2.77
N ALA A 287 -3.43 12.12 -2.45
CA ALA A 287 -3.29 11.09 -1.42
C ALA A 287 -2.20 10.08 -1.80
N THR A 288 -2.07 9.76 -3.09
CA THR A 288 -1.04 8.86 -3.61
C THR A 288 0.35 9.47 -3.44
N ASP A 289 0.52 10.74 -3.81
CA ASP A 289 1.79 11.45 -3.64
C ASP A 289 2.14 11.60 -2.14
N HIS A 290 1.18 12.02 -1.32
CA HIS A 290 1.35 12.13 0.12
C HIS A 290 1.67 10.79 0.78
N ASN A 291 1.12 9.67 0.30
CA ASN A 291 1.48 8.36 0.83
C ASN A 291 2.95 8.00 0.55
N GLN A 292 3.45 8.28 -0.66
CA GLN A 292 4.87 8.08 -0.98
C GLN A 292 5.78 8.93 -0.08
N LEU A 293 5.44 10.23 0.07
CA LEU A 293 6.16 11.12 0.98
C LEU A 293 6.10 10.65 2.42
N THR A 294 4.96 10.11 2.85
CA THR A 294 4.78 9.56 4.21
C THR A 294 5.73 8.40 4.45
N MET A 295 5.74 7.41 3.55
CA MET A 295 6.61 6.24 3.67
C MET A 295 8.10 6.62 3.67
N GLU A 296 8.50 7.56 2.83
CA GLU A 296 9.89 8.06 2.79
C GLU A 296 10.25 8.82 4.09
N THR A 297 9.39 9.74 4.52
CA THR A 297 9.60 10.55 5.73
C THR A 297 9.68 9.66 6.97
N MET A 298 8.84 8.63 7.06
CA MET A 298 8.91 7.62 8.13
C MET A 298 10.29 6.97 8.23
N LYS A 299 10.88 6.53 7.10
CA LYS A 299 12.22 5.93 7.08
C LYS A 299 13.29 6.92 7.50
N ASN A 300 13.25 8.14 6.96
CA ASN A 300 14.24 9.17 7.23
C ASN A 300 14.20 9.67 8.68
N VAL A 301 13.01 9.92 9.23
CA VAL A 301 12.84 10.33 10.63
C VAL A 301 13.27 9.19 11.56
N ALA A 302 12.91 7.93 11.26
CA ALA A 302 13.29 6.80 12.12
C ALA A 302 14.81 6.73 12.32
N LEU A 303 15.58 6.89 11.24
CA LEU A 303 17.05 6.89 11.31
C LEU A 303 17.61 7.98 12.23
N ARG A 304 17.00 9.17 12.25
CA ARG A 304 17.42 10.27 13.15
C ARG A 304 17.17 9.97 14.63
N HIS A 305 16.24 9.07 14.93
CA HIS A 305 15.95 8.58 16.28
C HIS A 305 16.69 7.27 16.63
N GLY A 306 17.64 6.86 15.79
CA GLY A 306 18.36 5.58 15.94
C GLY A 306 17.45 4.37 15.79
N LEU A 307 16.35 4.51 15.05
CA LEU A 307 15.38 3.47 14.74
C LEU A 307 15.44 3.16 13.24
N VAL A 308 14.85 2.04 12.84
CA VAL A 308 14.57 1.72 11.43
C VAL A 308 13.08 1.44 11.30
N CYS A 309 12.44 2.10 10.31
CA CYS A 309 11.05 1.86 9.96
C CYS A 309 10.95 0.74 8.91
N LEU A 310 10.30 -0.35 9.28
CA LEU A 310 10.03 -1.49 8.41
C LEU A 310 8.61 -1.37 7.86
N LEU A 311 8.52 -1.26 6.53
CA LEU A 311 7.24 -1.19 5.80
C LEU A 311 6.86 -2.52 5.15
N HIS A 312 7.67 -3.57 5.30
CA HIS A 312 7.35 -4.89 4.77
C HIS A 312 6.06 -5.42 5.41
N GLU A 313 5.20 -6.11 4.67
CA GLU A 313 3.88 -6.56 5.13
C GLU A 313 3.94 -7.60 6.24
N LYS A 314 5.04 -8.34 6.30
CA LYS A 314 5.28 -9.38 7.32
C LYS A 314 6.74 -9.41 7.79
N PRO A 315 7.21 -8.41 8.56
CA PRO A 315 8.61 -8.34 8.97
C PRO A 315 8.99 -9.50 9.91
N PHE A 316 8.07 -9.91 10.78
CA PHE A 316 8.25 -10.98 11.76
C PHE A 316 7.17 -12.07 11.59
N ALA A 317 7.57 -13.34 11.66
CA ALA A 317 6.63 -14.46 11.61
C ALA A 317 5.90 -14.63 12.95
N GLY A 318 4.68 -15.17 12.91
CA GLY A 318 3.92 -15.52 14.12
C GLY A 318 3.23 -14.37 14.85
N VAL A 319 3.41 -13.11 14.40
CA VAL A 319 2.70 -11.92 14.89
C VAL A 319 1.90 -11.27 13.76
N ASN A 320 1.15 -10.20 14.02
CA ASN A 320 0.43 -9.45 13.00
C ASN A 320 1.37 -8.91 11.90
N GLY A 321 0.81 -8.76 10.70
CA GLY A 321 1.49 -8.08 9.60
C GLY A 321 1.05 -6.63 9.49
N SER A 322 1.73 -5.86 8.66
CA SER A 322 1.40 -4.46 8.39
C SER A 322 0.57 -4.30 7.11
N GLY A 323 -0.62 -3.73 7.25
CA GLY A 323 -1.52 -3.38 6.16
C GLY A 323 -1.41 -1.92 5.70
N LYS A 324 -2.13 -1.59 4.63
CA LYS A 324 -2.41 -0.21 4.25
C LYS A 324 -3.87 0.00 3.87
N HIS A 325 -4.78 0.22 4.82
CA HIS A 325 -6.19 0.31 4.49
C HIS A 325 -6.48 1.52 3.59
N ASN A 326 -7.11 1.27 2.44
CA ASN A 326 -7.44 2.30 1.46
C ASN A 326 -8.91 2.69 1.58
N ASN A 327 -9.17 3.76 2.33
CA ASN A 327 -10.51 4.32 2.51
C ASN A 327 -10.91 5.16 1.28
N TRP A 328 -11.58 4.54 0.31
CA TRP A 328 -11.97 5.13 -0.97
C TRP A 328 -13.42 5.64 -0.96
N SER A 329 -13.63 6.85 -1.48
CA SER A 329 -14.97 7.46 -1.62
C SER A 329 -15.07 8.40 -2.82
N LEU A 330 -16.29 8.77 -3.19
CA LEU A 330 -16.63 9.63 -4.32
C LEU A 330 -17.35 10.89 -3.85
N SER A 331 -16.82 12.07 -4.17
CA SER A 331 -17.41 13.36 -3.80
C SER A 331 -17.61 14.25 -5.02
N THR A 332 -18.71 14.98 -5.13
CA THR A 332 -18.87 16.02 -6.15
C THR A 332 -17.96 17.21 -5.86
N ASP A 333 -17.63 18.01 -6.87
CA ASP A 333 -16.94 19.30 -6.67
C ASP A 333 -17.76 20.33 -5.88
N THR A 334 -19.06 20.07 -5.68
CA THR A 334 -19.95 20.83 -4.80
C THR A 334 -19.92 20.34 -3.34
N GLY A 335 -19.18 19.28 -3.03
CA GLY A 335 -18.97 18.77 -1.66
C GLY A 335 -19.94 17.66 -1.22
N LYS A 336 -20.76 17.11 -2.12
CA LYS A 336 -21.68 16.00 -1.81
C LYS A 336 -20.96 14.65 -1.94
N ASN A 337 -20.93 13.87 -0.86
CA ASN A 337 -20.46 12.48 -0.90
C ASN A 337 -21.53 11.57 -1.52
N LEU A 338 -21.17 10.81 -2.56
CA LEU A 338 -22.07 9.91 -3.31
C LEU A 338 -22.29 8.56 -2.61
N PHE A 339 -21.42 8.21 -1.67
CA PHE A 339 -21.55 7.03 -0.81
C PHE A 339 -22.17 7.34 0.55
N GLU A 340 -22.59 8.58 0.81
CA GLU A 340 -23.34 8.91 2.01
C GLU A 340 -24.80 8.42 1.87
N PRO A 341 -25.24 7.42 2.67
CA PRO A 341 -26.57 6.83 2.52
C PRO A 341 -27.68 7.78 2.99
N GLY A 342 -27.38 8.68 3.93
CA GLY A 342 -28.35 9.56 4.56
C GLY A 342 -29.17 8.86 5.65
N LYS A 343 -30.23 9.53 6.13
CA LYS A 343 -31.05 9.03 7.25
C LYS A 343 -31.94 7.83 6.90
N LEU A 344 -32.36 7.74 5.64
CA LEU A 344 -33.24 6.68 5.11
C LEU A 344 -32.57 6.13 3.84
N PRO A 345 -31.61 5.20 3.98
CA PRO A 345 -30.82 4.71 2.85
C PRO A 345 -31.66 4.08 1.75
N GLN A 346 -32.78 3.45 2.11
CA GLN A 346 -33.74 2.83 1.17
C GLN A 346 -34.44 3.83 0.26
N GLU A 347 -34.49 5.12 0.62
CA GLU A 347 -35.10 6.19 -0.18
C GLU A 347 -34.07 6.93 -1.04
N ASN A 348 -32.77 6.72 -0.78
CA ASN A 348 -31.68 7.37 -1.49
C ASN A 348 -31.31 6.60 -2.75
N ALA A 349 -32.15 6.73 -3.79
CA ALA A 349 -31.98 6.00 -5.05
C ALA A 349 -30.63 6.30 -5.75
N GLN A 350 -30.08 7.50 -5.59
CA GLN A 350 -28.77 7.85 -6.10
C GLN A 350 -27.69 6.99 -5.41
N PHE A 351 -27.66 6.97 -4.08
CA PHE A 351 -26.74 6.13 -3.32
C PHE A 351 -26.87 4.64 -3.69
N LEU A 352 -28.10 4.13 -3.77
CA LEU A 352 -28.35 2.72 -4.10
C LEU A 352 -27.82 2.34 -5.49
N LEU A 353 -27.90 3.24 -6.48
CA LEU A 353 -27.33 3.01 -7.80
C LEU A 353 -25.79 2.97 -7.76
N PHE A 354 -25.14 3.90 -7.05
CA PHE A 354 -23.68 3.87 -6.89
C PHE A 354 -23.22 2.63 -6.09
N LEU A 355 -23.97 2.23 -5.06
CA LEU A 355 -23.73 1.00 -4.31
C LEU A 355 -23.88 -0.25 -5.20
N ALA A 356 -24.92 -0.29 -6.04
CA ALA A 356 -25.12 -1.39 -6.99
C ALA A 356 -23.97 -1.47 -8.02
N ALA A 357 -23.46 -0.33 -8.50
CA ALA A 357 -22.29 -0.29 -9.40
C ALA A 357 -21.05 -0.87 -8.71
N VAL A 358 -20.82 -0.54 -7.43
CA VAL A 358 -19.73 -1.12 -6.64
C VAL A 358 -19.89 -2.62 -6.46
N ILE A 359 -21.09 -3.11 -6.12
CA ILE A 359 -21.36 -4.54 -5.95
C ILE A 359 -21.10 -5.30 -7.25
N LYS A 360 -21.61 -4.78 -8.37
CA LYS A 360 -21.40 -5.38 -9.70
C LYS A 360 -19.92 -5.40 -10.08
N GLY A 361 -19.26 -4.25 -10.00
CA GLY A 361 -17.86 -4.13 -10.40
C GLY A 361 -16.92 -5.01 -9.58
N VAL A 362 -17.10 -5.09 -8.26
CA VAL A 362 -16.29 -5.98 -7.40
C VAL A 362 -16.58 -7.46 -7.71
N ASP A 363 -17.82 -7.83 -8.03
CA ASP A 363 -18.17 -9.21 -8.39
C ASP A 363 -17.62 -9.64 -9.76
N GLU A 364 -17.66 -8.76 -10.77
CA GLU A 364 -17.19 -9.06 -12.12
C GLU A 364 -15.66 -9.05 -12.23
N TYR A 365 -14.98 -8.24 -11.40
CA TYR A 365 -13.54 -7.98 -11.48
C TYR A 365 -12.77 -8.33 -10.18
N GLN A 366 -13.21 -9.39 -9.49
CA GLN A 366 -12.57 -9.93 -8.27
C GLN A 366 -11.06 -10.19 -8.46
N ASP A 367 -10.71 -10.76 -9.61
CA ASP A 367 -9.36 -11.02 -10.09
C ASP A 367 -8.52 -9.74 -10.16
N LEU A 368 -9.00 -8.68 -10.82
CA LEU A 368 -8.26 -7.42 -10.92
C LEU A 368 -8.04 -6.76 -9.56
N LEU A 369 -9.02 -6.81 -8.66
CA LEU A 369 -8.85 -6.28 -7.31
C LEU A 369 -7.81 -7.08 -6.53
N ARG A 370 -7.78 -8.41 -6.65
CA ARG A 370 -6.74 -9.25 -6.04
C ARG A 370 -5.36 -9.01 -6.65
N VAL A 371 -5.28 -8.82 -7.98
CA VAL A 371 -4.05 -8.46 -8.71
C VAL A 371 -3.51 -7.11 -8.25
N SER A 372 -4.38 -6.13 -7.98
CA SER A 372 -3.97 -4.78 -7.60
C SER A 372 -3.14 -4.69 -6.31
N VAL A 373 -3.20 -5.73 -5.48
CA VAL A 373 -2.49 -5.86 -4.20
C VAL A 373 -1.46 -7.00 -4.19
N ALA A 374 -1.16 -7.58 -5.36
CA ALA A 374 -0.24 -8.71 -5.49
C ALA A 374 1.22 -8.26 -5.35
N SER A 375 1.95 -8.91 -4.45
CA SER A 375 3.39 -8.76 -4.23
C SER A 375 3.91 -9.92 -3.38
N ALA A 376 5.20 -10.24 -3.50
CA ALA A 376 5.84 -11.27 -2.68
C ALA A 376 5.64 -11.03 -1.17
N GLY A 377 5.83 -9.79 -0.71
CA GLY A 377 5.64 -9.43 0.70
C GLY A 377 4.21 -9.63 1.20
N ASN A 378 3.21 -9.20 0.41
CA ASN A 378 1.81 -9.30 0.82
C ASN A 378 1.26 -10.74 0.81
N ASP A 379 1.86 -11.65 0.03
CA ASP A 379 1.53 -13.08 0.08
C ASP A 379 1.82 -13.70 1.46
N HIS A 380 2.78 -13.14 2.22
CA HIS A 380 3.04 -13.56 3.61
C HIS A 380 2.05 -13.00 4.64
N ARG A 381 1.21 -12.04 4.24
CA ARG A 381 0.28 -11.34 5.13
C ARG A 381 -1.15 -11.84 4.98
N LEU A 382 -1.66 -11.95 3.76
CA LEU A 382 -3.07 -12.23 3.49
C LEU A 382 -3.55 -13.55 4.11
N GLY A 383 -4.76 -13.56 4.66
CA GLY A 383 -5.46 -14.75 5.17
C GLY A 383 -5.06 -15.21 6.57
N ALA A 384 -4.31 -14.41 7.33
CA ALA A 384 -3.95 -14.69 8.72
C ALA A 384 -3.80 -13.41 9.54
N ASN A 385 -3.86 -13.53 10.88
CA ASN A 385 -3.53 -12.47 11.85
C ASN A 385 -4.09 -11.08 11.45
N GLU A 386 -5.42 -11.01 11.29
CA GLU A 386 -6.19 -9.78 11.02
C GLU A 386 -6.05 -9.19 9.62
N ALA A 387 -5.26 -9.79 8.73
CA ALA A 387 -5.26 -9.46 7.31
C ALA A 387 -6.35 -10.26 6.57
N PRO A 388 -7.11 -9.67 5.64
CA PRO A 388 -8.20 -10.37 4.96
C PRO A 388 -7.70 -11.55 4.10
N PRO A 389 -8.55 -12.57 3.83
CA PRO A 389 -8.20 -13.65 2.91
C PRO A 389 -8.07 -13.13 1.47
N ALA A 390 -7.45 -13.94 0.60
CA ALA A 390 -7.32 -13.64 -0.83
C ALA A 390 -8.65 -13.69 -1.63
N ILE A 391 -9.75 -14.05 -0.96
CA ILE A 391 -11.10 -14.12 -1.53
C ILE A 391 -11.73 -12.73 -1.42
N ILE A 392 -11.82 -12.00 -2.54
CA ILE A 392 -12.47 -10.68 -2.57
C ILE A 392 -13.96 -10.84 -2.27
N SER A 393 -14.46 -10.06 -1.32
CA SER A 393 -15.87 -10.02 -0.91
C SER A 393 -16.21 -8.69 -0.28
N ILE A 394 -17.48 -8.28 -0.38
CA ILE A 394 -17.98 -7.03 0.18
C ILE A 394 -18.67 -7.26 1.52
N PHE A 395 -18.27 -6.49 2.53
CA PHE A 395 -19.03 -6.31 3.76
C PHE A 395 -19.91 -5.05 3.66
N LEU A 396 -21.23 -5.21 3.86
CA LEU A 396 -22.18 -4.07 3.89
C LEU A 396 -22.81 -3.86 5.26
N GLY A 397 -22.71 -4.84 6.15
CA GLY A 397 -23.44 -4.86 7.41
C GLY A 397 -24.93 -5.20 7.23
N ASP A 398 -25.59 -5.47 8.35
CA ASP A 398 -26.93 -6.05 8.38
C ASP A 398 -28.02 -5.13 7.78
N GLU A 399 -27.96 -3.82 8.08
CA GLU A 399 -28.97 -2.86 7.63
C GLU A 399 -29.01 -2.75 6.09
N LEU A 400 -27.87 -2.45 5.47
CA LEU A 400 -27.79 -2.33 4.01
C LEU A 400 -28.10 -3.67 3.34
N THR A 401 -27.62 -4.79 3.90
CA THR A 401 -27.92 -6.12 3.36
C THR A 401 -29.41 -6.42 3.39
N ALA A 402 -30.11 -6.05 4.46
CA ALA A 402 -31.56 -6.20 4.56
C ALA A 402 -32.31 -5.27 3.60
N ILE A 403 -31.83 -4.05 3.37
CA ILE A 403 -32.39 -3.12 2.36
C ILE A 403 -32.27 -3.73 0.96
N LEU A 404 -31.10 -4.25 0.60
CA LEU A 404 -30.88 -4.88 -0.71
C LEU A 404 -31.76 -6.13 -0.89
N HIS A 405 -31.94 -6.94 0.17
CA HIS A 405 -32.85 -8.08 0.15
C HIS A 405 -34.32 -7.66 -0.03
N ALA A 406 -34.73 -6.55 0.60
CA ALA A 406 -36.08 -6.00 0.42
C ALA A 406 -36.34 -5.55 -1.03
N ILE A 407 -35.36 -4.88 -1.65
CA ILE A 407 -35.41 -4.49 -3.07
C ILE A 407 -35.51 -5.72 -3.99
N GLU A 408 -34.70 -6.75 -3.73
CA GLU A 408 -34.73 -8.00 -4.52
C GLU A 408 -36.10 -8.68 -4.43
N THR A 409 -36.62 -8.86 -3.21
CA THR A 409 -37.88 -9.57 -2.96
C THR A 409 -39.12 -8.73 -3.25
N GLY A 410 -38.99 -7.41 -3.41
CA GLY A 410 -40.11 -6.49 -3.53
C GLY A 410 -40.90 -6.34 -2.23
N THR A 411 -40.27 -6.62 -1.08
CA THR A 411 -40.88 -6.46 0.25
C THR A 411 -40.58 -5.08 0.82
N VAL A 412 -41.39 -4.62 1.77
CA VAL A 412 -41.13 -3.36 2.48
C VAL A 412 -40.05 -3.62 3.53
N TYR A 413 -38.99 -2.82 3.50
CA TYR A 413 -37.97 -2.86 4.55
C TYR A 413 -38.57 -2.40 5.89
N GLY A 414 -38.55 -3.28 6.89
CA GLY A 414 -39.20 -3.06 8.20
C GLY A 414 -38.46 -2.14 9.17
N GLY A 415 -37.27 -1.63 8.80
CA GLY A 415 -36.41 -0.80 9.65
C GLY A 415 -35.61 -1.59 10.69
N THR A 416 -34.39 -1.16 10.98
CA THR A 416 -33.63 -1.61 12.16
C THR A 416 -34.05 -0.80 13.39
N LEU A 417 -34.40 -1.46 14.50
CA LEU A 417 -34.66 -0.79 15.77
C LEU A 417 -33.38 -0.10 16.25
N ARG A 418 -33.37 1.24 16.32
CA ARG A 418 -32.28 1.98 16.96
C ARG A 418 -32.33 1.72 18.46
N VAL A 419 -31.34 0.97 18.96
CA VAL A 419 -31.22 0.64 20.37
C VAL A 419 -30.37 1.72 21.05
N ASN A 420 -30.93 2.40 22.05
CA ASN A 420 -30.13 3.26 22.93
C ASN A 420 -29.33 2.38 23.89
N MET A 421 -28.02 2.57 23.92
CA MET A 421 -27.14 1.90 24.87
C MET A 421 -27.06 2.72 26.16
N GLU A 422 -27.56 2.14 27.25
CA GLU A 422 -27.33 2.65 28.60
C GLU A 422 -26.15 1.89 29.22
N ILE A 423 -25.07 2.59 29.54
CA ILE A 423 -23.83 1.99 30.08
C ILE A 423 -24.00 1.62 31.58
N GLY A 424 -25.19 1.80 32.15
CA GLY A 424 -25.49 1.46 33.55
C GLY A 424 -24.82 2.37 34.59
N VAL A 425 -24.17 3.47 34.15
CA VAL A 425 -23.54 4.48 35.02
C VAL A 425 -24.07 5.87 34.64
N ASN A 426 -24.77 6.53 35.56
CA ASN A 426 -25.49 7.80 35.33
C ASN A 426 -24.61 8.99 34.90
N VAL A 427 -23.28 8.90 35.08
CA VAL A 427 -22.33 9.96 34.68
C VAL A 427 -21.99 9.86 33.18
N LEU A 428 -22.14 8.69 32.57
CA LEU A 428 -21.79 8.48 31.17
C LEU A 428 -22.99 8.79 30.26
N PRO A 429 -22.77 9.48 29.13
CA PRO A 429 -23.83 9.79 28.20
C PRO A 429 -24.39 8.50 27.58
N SER A 430 -25.72 8.39 27.51
CA SER A 430 -26.37 7.41 26.65
C SER A 430 -26.09 7.76 25.20
N PHE A 431 -25.80 6.75 24.36
CA PHE A 431 -25.62 6.93 22.93
C PHE A 431 -26.40 5.87 22.16
N THR A 432 -26.77 6.21 20.92
CA THR A 432 -27.46 5.27 20.04
C THR A 432 -26.46 4.26 19.51
N LYS A 433 -26.77 2.97 19.62
CA LYS A 433 -25.98 1.90 19.00
C LYS A 433 -26.02 2.06 17.47
N ASP A 434 -24.88 1.93 16.83
CA ASP A 434 -24.83 1.82 15.36
C ASP A 434 -25.63 0.59 14.90
N THR A 435 -26.26 0.71 13.73
CA THR A 435 -27.16 -0.31 13.17
C THR A 435 -26.45 -1.55 12.66
N THR A 436 -25.12 -1.48 12.51
CA THR A 436 -24.26 -2.57 12.02
C THR A 436 -22.95 -2.57 12.80
N ASP A 437 -22.48 -3.77 13.18
CA ASP A 437 -21.13 -3.95 13.70
C ASP A 437 -20.09 -3.88 12.58
N ARG A 438 -18.82 -3.65 12.90
CA ARG A 438 -17.71 -3.64 11.92
C ARG A 438 -17.15 -5.06 11.76
N ASN A 439 -16.93 -5.48 10.52
CA ASN A 439 -16.24 -6.75 10.24
C ASN A 439 -14.82 -6.48 9.78
N ARG A 440 -13.83 -6.87 10.59
CA ARG A 440 -12.39 -6.67 10.33
C ARG A 440 -11.82 -7.63 9.28
N THR A 441 -12.44 -8.78 9.08
CA THR A 441 -11.93 -9.88 8.23
C THR A 441 -12.25 -9.70 6.75
N SER A 442 -13.16 -8.77 6.42
CA SER A 442 -13.57 -8.52 5.04
C SER A 442 -12.50 -7.75 4.26
N PRO A 443 -12.18 -8.17 3.02
CA PRO A 443 -11.31 -7.44 2.11
C PRO A 443 -11.81 -6.03 1.79
N PHE A 444 -13.11 -5.87 1.51
CA PHE A 444 -13.68 -4.62 1.03
C PHE A 444 -14.96 -4.29 1.82
N ALA A 445 -14.87 -3.32 2.73
CA ALA A 445 -15.95 -3.06 3.69
C ALA A 445 -16.55 -1.67 3.51
N PHE A 446 -17.88 -1.58 3.44
CA PHE A 446 -18.57 -0.31 3.54
C PHE A 446 -18.55 0.17 4.99
N THR A 447 -17.95 1.33 5.25
CA THR A 447 -17.75 1.88 6.61
C THR A 447 -18.55 3.17 6.83
N GLY A 448 -19.80 3.16 6.37
CA GLY A 448 -20.79 4.20 6.60
C GLY A 448 -20.94 5.19 5.45
N ASN A 449 -19.85 5.69 4.88
CA ASN A 449 -19.88 6.65 3.77
C ASN A 449 -18.70 6.54 2.79
N LYS A 450 -18.02 5.41 2.82
CA LYS A 450 -16.83 5.07 2.03
C LYS A 450 -16.63 3.56 2.05
N PHE A 451 -15.82 3.06 1.14
CA PHE A 451 -15.35 1.68 1.16
C PHE A 451 -13.90 1.62 1.64
N GLU A 452 -13.63 0.72 2.57
CA GLU A 452 -12.31 0.45 3.10
C GLU A 452 -11.76 -0.83 2.44
N PHE A 453 -10.73 -0.69 1.62
CA PHE A 453 -10.04 -1.83 1.01
C PHE A 453 -8.83 -2.24 1.86
N ARG A 454 -8.90 -3.40 2.50
CA ARG A 454 -7.92 -3.86 3.51
C ARG A 454 -6.83 -4.79 2.98
N SER A 455 -6.99 -5.28 1.75
CA SER A 455 -6.04 -6.24 1.17
C SER A 455 -4.70 -5.64 0.75
N LEU A 456 -4.55 -4.31 0.76
CA LEU A 456 -3.31 -3.63 0.42
C LEU A 456 -2.21 -3.91 1.45
N GLY A 457 -1.00 -4.19 0.94
CA GLY A 457 0.21 -4.29 1.75
C GLY A 457 0.77 -2.93 2.18
N SER A 458 1.47 -2.89 3.32
CA SER A 458 2.09 -1.68 3.88
C SER A 458 3.17 -1.06 3.01
N GLN A 459 3.84 -1.78 2.10
CA GLN A 459 4.83 -1.19 1.18
C GLN A 459 4.22 -0.77 -0.17
N LEU A 460 3.01 -1.24 -0.47
CA LEU A 460 2.36 -1.04 -1.77
C LEU A 460 2.04 0.44 -2.05
N ASN A 461 2.31 0.89 -3.27
CA ASN A 461 1.81 2.19 -3.75
C ASN A 461 0.29 2.11 -4.01
N ILE A 462 -0.49 3.03 -3.41
CA ILE A 462 -1.95 3.03 -3.49
C ILE A 462 -2.52 3.36 -4.89
N ALA A 463 -1.70 3.82 -5.84
CA ALA A 463 -2.14 4.13 -7.20
C ALA A 463 -2.79 2.91 -7.88
N CYS A 464 -2.15 1.73 -7.84
CA CYS A 464 -2.63 0.55 -8.58
C CYS A 464 -4.03 0.11 -8.13
N PRO A 465 -4.31 -0.10 -6.82
CA PRO A 465 -5.67 -0.37 -6.34
C PRO A 465 -6.70 0.66 -6.78
N ASN A 466 -6.35 1.95 -6.73
CA ASN A 466 -7.28 3.01 -7.11
C ASN A 466 -7.47 3.12 -8.63
N ILE A 467 -6.48 2.81 -9.46
CA ILE A 467 -6.64 2.68 -10.91
C ILE A 467 -7.67 1.59 -11.22
N MET A 468 -7.56 0.42 -10.59
CA MET A 468 -8.50 -0.68 -10.81
C MET A 468 -9.90 -0.29 -10.34
N LEU A 469 -10.04 0.19 -9.10
CA LEU A 469 -11.33 0.62 -8.55
C LEU A 469 -11.98 1.69 -9.42
N ASN A 470 -11.26 2.74 -9.78
CA ASN A 470 -11.83 3.83 -10.58
C ASN A 470 -12.26 3.34 -11.96
N THR A 471 -11.47 2.51 -12.63
CA THR A 471 -11.78 2.03 -13.99
C THR A 471 -12.94 1.04 -14.00
N ILE A 472 -12.96 0.10 -13.06
CA ILE A 472 -14.07 -0.85 -12.89
C ILE A 472 -15.37 -0.08 -12.69
N ILE A 473 -15.39 0.87 -11.75
CA ILE A 473 -16.60 1.62 -11.42
C ILE A 473 -16.99 2.60 -12.54
N ALA A 474 -16.02 3.14 -13.29
CA ALA A 474 -16.33 3.91 -14.50
C ALA A 474 -17.10 3.06 -15.52
N ASP A 475 -16.68 1.82 -15.75
CA ASP A 475 -17.36 0.92 -16.70
C ASP A 475 -18.78 0.58 -16.26
N GLU A 476 -18.97 0.27 -14.97
CA GLU A 476 -20.30 0.00 -14.43
C GLU A 476 -21.24 1.19 -14.53
N LEU A 477 -20.75 2.39 -14.20
CA LEU A 477 -21.53 3.62 -14.31
C LEU A 477 -21.84 3.98 -15.77
N GLU A 478 -20.95 3.68 -16.71
CA GLU A 478 -21.22 3.85 -18.14
C GLU A 478 -22.35 2.93 -18.61
N GLN A 479 -22.29 1.64 -18.27
CA GLN A 479 -23.35 0.69 -18.61
C GLN A 479 -24.71 1.12 -18.01
N PHE A 480 -24.70 1.59 -16.77
CA PHE A 480 -25.91 2.07 -16.09
C PHE A 480 -26.44 3.35 -16.73
N ALA A 481 -25.55 4.28 -17.11
CA ALA A 481 -25.93 5.50 -17.81
C ALA A 481 -26.56 5.17 -19.17
N ASP A 482 -25.93 4.29 -19.95
CA ASP A 482 -26.42 3.88 -21.27
C ASP A 482 -27.82 3.23 -21.20
N GLU A 483 -28.11 2.44 -20.17
CA GLU A 483 -29.43 1.80 -19.99
C GLU A 483 -30.53 2.80 -19.58
N LEU A 484 -30.18 3.79 -18.76
CA LEU A 484 -31.13 4.75 -18.19
C LEU A 484 -31.32 6.00 -19.06
N GLU A 485 -30.34 6.36 -19.89
CA GLU A 485 -30.43 7.47 -20.83
C GLU A 485 -31.60 7.24 -21.82
N GLY A 486 -32.41 8.28 -22.03
CA GLY A 486 -33.61 8.20 -22.87
C GLY A 486 -34.84 7.57 -22.21
N LYS A 487 -34.80 7.23 -20.91
CA LYS A 487 -35.95 6.74 -20.12
C LYS A 487 -36.61 7.83 -19.26
N SER A 488 -36.55 9.10 -19.65
CA SER A 488 -36.99 10.23 -18.81
C SER A 488 -38.41 10.12 -18.25
N ASP A 489 -39.35 9.59 -19.03
CA ASP A 489 -40.76 9.48 -18.64
C ASP A 489 -41.03 8.33 -17.64
N ASP A 490 -40.11 7.36 -17.53
CA ASP A 490 -40.21 6.17 -16.67
C ASP A 490 -38.92 5.91 -15.86
N PHE A 491 -38.16 6.98 -15.58
CA PHE A 491 -36.81 6.87 -15.04
C PHE A 491 -36.75 6.07 -13.74
N MET A 492 -37.67 6.34 -12.80
CA MET A 492 -37.70 5.66 -11.50
C MET A 492 -38.01 4.17 -11.62
N SER A 493 -38.84 3.76 -12.58
CA SER A 493 -39.14 2.34 -12.82
C SER A 493 -37.94 1.62 -13.43
N ALA A 494 -37.33 2.22 -14.46
CA ALA A 494 -36.11 1.70 -15.09
C ALA A 494 -34.96 1.59 -14.09
N LEU A 495 -34.77 2.61 -13.25
CA LEU A 495 -33.79 2.66 -12.17
C LEU A 495 -34.00 1.52 -11.16
N ASN A 496 -35.23 1.36 -10.66
CA ASN A 496 -35.55 0.30 -9.71
C ASN A 496 -35.39 -1.09 -10.32
N ALA A 497 -35.75 -1.27 -11.59
CA ALA A 497 -35.56 -2.52 -12.31
C ALA A 497 -34.06 -2.86 -12.49
N LEU A 498 -33.25 -1.88 -12.86
CA LEU A 498 -31.80 -2.00 -12.98
C LEU A 498 -31.16 -2.40 -11.63
N ILE A 499 -31.42 -1.64 -10.56
CA ILE A 499 -30.86 -1.92 -9.23
C ILE A 499 -31.26 -3.33 -8.77
N LYS A 500 -32.55 -3.69 -8.91
CA LYS A 500 -33.07 -5.01 -8.55
C LYS A 500 -32.38 -6.13 -9.32
N ARG A 501 -32.18 -5.95 -10.64
CA ARG A 501 -31.50 -6.91 -11.51
C ARG A 501 -30.05 -7.10 -11.08
N VAL A 502 -29.32 -6.01 -10.89
CA VAL A 502 -27.91 -6.02 -10.47
C VAL A 502 -27.73 -6.70 -9.12
N ILE A 503 -28.55 -6.37 -8.12
CA ILE A 503 -28.48 -7.02 -6.80
C ILE A 503 -28.70 -8.53 -6.94
N LYS A 504 -29.72 -8.95 -7.71
CA LYS A 504 -30.03 -10.37 -7.91
C LYS A 504 -28.88 -11.13 -8.56
N GLU A 505 -28.22 -10.52 -9.55
CA GLU A 505 -27.15 -11.12 -10.34
C GLU A 505 -25.81 -11.16 -9.56
N HIS A 506 -25.51 -10.14 -8.75
CA HIS A 506 -24.18 -9.95 -8.16
C HIS A 506 -24.11 -10.10 -6.63
N LYS A 507 -25.22 -10.33 -5.91
CA LYS A 507 -25.21 -10.49 -4.44
C LYS A 507 -24.30 -11.59 -3.89
N ARG A 508 -23.83 -12.51 -4.74
CA ARG A 508 -22.91 -13.59 -4.33
C ARG A 508 -21.61 -13.05 -3.70
N ILE A 509 -21.18 -11.85 -4.08
CA ILE A 509 -19.97 -11.19 -3.57
C ILE A 509 -20.13 -10.65 -2.14
N ILE A 510 -21.37 -10.51 -1.66
CA ILE A 510 -21.66 -9.94 -0.35
C ILE A 510 -21.49 -11.02 0.71
N PHE A 511 -20.64 -10.75 1.70
CA PHE A 511 -20.40 -11.64 2.83
C PHE A 511 -20.17 -10.85 4.11
N ASN A 512 -21.05 -11.06 5.10
CA ASN A 512 -20.99 -10.37 6.39
C ASN A 512 -20.40 -11.24 7.53
N GLY A 513 -20.00 -12.47 7.24
CA GLY A 513 -19.51 -13.43 8.24
C GLY A 513 -17.99 -13.38 8.45
N ASP A 514 -17.47 -14.35 9.19
CA ASP A 514 -16.03 -14.51 9.43
C ASP A 514 -15.31 -14.98 8.16
N GLY A 515 -14.46 -14.12 7.60
CA GLY A 515 -13.65 -14.39 6.42
C GLY A 515 -12.52 -15.40 6.64
N TYR A 516 -12.15 -15.69 7.89
CA TYR A 516 -11.08 -16.65 8.21
C TYR A 516 -11.58 -18.08 8.32
N ALA A 517 -12.86 -18.27 8.60
CA ALA A 517 -13.44 -19.59 8.75
C ALA A 517 -13.24 -20.45 7.49
N ASP A 518 -12.82 -21.69 7.65
CA ASP A 518 -12.72 -22.64 6.51
C ASP A 518 -14.09 -22.85 5.83
N ALA A 519 -15.17 -22.68 6.58
CA ALA A 519 -16.53 -22.66 6.04
C ALA A 519 -16.73 -21.57 4.98
N TRP A 520 -16.08 -20.39 5.13
CA TRP A 520 -16.14 -19.34 4.12
C TRP A 520 -15.42 -19.74 2.83
N LYS A 521 -14.26 -20.40 2.91
CA LYS A 521 -13.53 -20.88 1.72
C LYS A 521 -14.38 -21.84 0.89
N VAL A 522 -15.07 -22.78 1.55
CA VAL A 522 -15.97 -23.73 0.89
C VAL A 522 -17.18 -23.02 0.30
N GLU A 523 -17.77 -22.08 1.04
CA GLU A 523 -18.95 -21.33 0.60
C GLU A 523 -18.64 -20.39 -0.58
N ALA A 524 -17.52 -19.67 -0.53
CA ALA A 524 -17.04 -18.80 -1.59
C ALA A 524 -16.82 -19.57 -2.89
N ALA A 525 -16.19 -20.75 -2.82
CA ALA A 525 -16.02 -21.64 -3.96
C ALA A 525 -17.37 -22.09 -4.54
N ARG A 526 -18.34 -22.46 -3.68
CA ARG A 526 -19.71 -22.82 -4.11
C ARG A 526 -20.42 -21.67 -4.82
N ARG A 527 -20.16 -20.42 -4.41
CA ARG A 527 -20.68 -19.20 -5.03
C ARG A 527 -19.96 -18.81 -6.33
N GLY A 528 -18.83 -19.46 -6.65
CA GLY A 528 -17.99 -19.13 -7.80
C GLY A 528 -17.13 -17.88 -7.58
N LEU A 529 -16.82 -17.53 -6.34
CA LEU A 529 -15.86 -16.46 -6.03
C LEU A 529 -14.43 -16.95 -6.22
N THR A 530 -13.56 -16.10 -6.73
CA THR A 530 -12.16 -16.47 -6.99
C THR A 530 -11.37 -16.52 -5.68
N ASN A 531 -10.47 -17.50 -5.59
CA ASN A 531 -9.50 -17.62 -4.50
C ASN A 531 -8.11 -17.78 -5.10
N LEU A 532 -7.37 -16.68 -5.20
CA LEU A 532 -6.04 -16.61 -5.81
C LEU A 532 -5.04 -16.30 -4.69
N PRO A 533 -4.56 -17.32 -3.96
CA PRO A 533 -3.85 -17.12 -2.70
C PRO A 533 -2.53 -16.39 -2.90
N THR A 534 -1.78 -16.71 -3.96
CA THR A 534 -0.48 -16.10 -4.22
C THR A 534 -0.51 -15.10 -5.37
N THR A 535 0.52 -14.27 -5.43
CA THR A 535 0.77 -13.34 -6.54
C THR A 535 0.86 -14.07 -7.87
N VAL A 536 1.50 -15.25 -7.90
CA VAL A 536 1.65 -16.06 -9.11
C VAL A 536 0.32 -16.68 -9.57
N ASP A 537 -0.61 -16.95 -8.65
CA ASP A 537 -1.95 -17.41 -9.02
C ASP A 537 -2.81 -16.25 -9.53
N ALA A 538 -2.59 -15.03 -9.04
CA ALA A 538 -3.37 -13.86 -9.39
C ALA A 538 -2.96 -13.23 -10.72
N LEU A 539 -1.67 -13.02 -10.95
CA LEU A 539 -1.16 -12.24 -12.08
C LEU A 539 -1.51 -12.78 -13.47
N PRO A 540 -1.64 -14.09 -13.73
CA PRO A 540 -2.09 -14.60 -15.03
C PRO A 540 -3.44 -14.00 -15.47
N HIS A 541 -4.31 -13.67 -14.52
CA HIS A 541 -5.61 -13.06 -14.80
C HIS A 541 -5.53 -11.57 -15.17
N TYR A 542 -4.39 -10.91 -14.98
CA TYR A 542 -4.27 -9.48 -15.28
C TYR A 542 -4.54 -9.18 -16.76
N THR A 543 -4.14 -10.08 -17.66
CA THR A 543 -4.29 -9.97 -19.11
C THR A 543 -5.46 -10.78 -19.67
N ASP A 544 -6.39 -11.25 -18.82
CA ASP A 544 -7.64 -11.87 -19.28
C ASP A 544 -8.39 -10.92 -20.23
N GLU A 545 -9.04 -11.48 -21.26
CA GLU A 545 -9.67 -10.69 -22.34
C GLU A 545 -10.66 -9.62 -21.81
N LYS A 546 -11.42 -9.95 -20.77
CA LYS A 546 -12.36 -9.01 -20.12
C LYS A 546 -11.63 -7.80 -19.49
N ASN A 547 -10.43 -8.02 -18.96
CA ASN A 547 -9.64 -7.02 -18.24
C ASN A 547 -8.92 -6.12 -19.23
N VAL A 548 -8.35 -6.69 -20.29
CA VAL A 548 -7.76 -5.92 -21.41
C VAL A 548 -8.82 -5.02 -22.06
N LYS A 549 -10.02 -5.55 -22.32
CA LYS A 549 -11.13 -4.76 -22.87
C LYS A 549 -11.54 -3.61 -21.95
N LEU A 550 -11.61 -3.84 -20.64
CA LEU A 550 -11.94 -2.81 -19.66
C LEU A 550 -10.97 -1.62 -19.76
N PHE A 551 -9.66 -1.86 -19.66
CA PHE A 551 -8.68 -0.77 -19.68
C PHE A 551 -8.55 -0.11 -21.05
N ALA A 552 -8.62 -0.89 -22.14
CA ALA A 552 -8.52 -0.36 -23.50
C ALA A 552 -9.73 0.54 -23.85
N LYS A 553 -10.95 0.12 -23.47
CA LYS A 553 -12.19 0.88 -23.67
C LYS A 553 -12.12 2.25 -23.00
N HIS A 554 -11.67 2.29 -21.75
CA HIS A 554 -11.51 3.53 -20.96
C HIS A 554 -10.19 4.27 -21.24
N LYS A 555 -9.37 3.78 -22.18
CA LYS A 555 -8.06 4.36 -22.58
C LYS A 555 -7.09 4.53 -21.42
N ILE A 556 -7.17 3.64 -20.43
CA ILE A 556 -6.29 3.65 -19.25
C ILE A 556 -4.95 3.02 -19.60
N TYR A 557 -5.02 1.80 -20.13
CA TYR A 557 -3.90 1.01 -20.62
C TYR A 557 -4.18 0.45 -22.01
N THR A 558 -3.13 0.28 -22.79
CA THR A 558 -3.10 -0.61 -23.96
C THR A 558 -2.77 -2.05 -23.53
N GLU A 559 -3.09 -3.02 -24.39
CA GLU A 559 -2.76 -4.44 -24.15
C GLU A 559 -1.26 -4.64 -23.91
N VAL A 560 -0.41 -3.97 -24.69
CA VAL A 560 1.05 -4.07 -24.55
C VAL A 560 1.53 -3.50 -23.21
N GLU A 561 0.95 -2.38 -22.76
CA GLU A 561 1.25 -1.83 -21.43
C GLU A 561 0.81 -2.77 -20.30
N MET A 562 -0.30 -3.50 -20.47
CA MET A 562 -0.74 -4.49 -19.48
C MET A 562 0.19 -5.70 -19.42
N GLN A 563 0.58 -6.25 -20.57
CA GLN A 563 1.52 -7.37 -20.63
C GLN A 563 2.87 -7.00 -19.98
N SER A 564 3.44 -5.85 -20.37
CA SER A 564 4.67 -5.34 -19.77
C SER A 564 4.59 -5.22 -18.25
N ARG A 565 3.47 -4.72 -17.72
CA ARG A 565 3.25 -4.62 -16.28
C ARG A 565 3.14 -5.98 -15.60
N GLN A 566 2.50 -6.96 -16.23
CA GLN A 566 2.46 -8.35 -15.75
C GLN A 566 3.88 -8.90 -15.60
N ASP A 567 4.69 -8.77 -16.64
CA ASP A 567 6.06 -9.28 -16.70
C ASP A 567 6.95 -8.60 -15.65
N ILE A 568 6.87 -7.27 -15.51
CA ILE A 568 7.62 -6.52 -14.48
C ILE A 568 7.29 -7.02 -13.08
N ILE A 569 6.01 -7.27 -12.77
CA ILE A 569 5.61 -7.70 -11.42
C ILE A 569 6.09 -9.15 -11.17
N LEU A 570 5.96 -10.05 -12.15
CA LEU A 570 6.45 -11.44 -12.05
C LEU A 570 7.97 -11.50 -11.89
N GLU A 571 8.71 -10.71 -12.68
CA GLU A 571 10.16 -10.61 -12.53
C GLU A 571 10.55 -10.06 -11.16
N THR A 572 9.85 -9.02 -10.67
CA THR A 572 10.11 -8.43 -9.36
C THR A 572 9.84 -9.44 -8.25
N TYR A 573 8.77 -10.23 -8.37
CA TYR A 573 8.46 -11.34 -7.47
C TYR A 573 9.62 -12.35 -7.44
N ALA A 574 10.03 -12.87 -8.60
CA ALA A 574 11.12 -13.82 -8.72
C ALA A 574 12.45 -13.29 -8.15
N LYS A 575 12.80 -12.04 -8.46
CA LYS A 575 14.01 -11.37 -7.94
C LYS A 575 13.96 -11.22 -6.42
N THR A 576 12.80 -10.85 -5.86
CA THR A 576 12.62 -10.71 -4.41
C THR A 576 12.85 -12.05 -3.71
N ILE A 577 12.16 -13.11 -4.14
CA ILE A 577 12.32 -14.44 -3.55
C ILE A 577 13.75 -14.98 -3.73
N ASN A 578 14.39 -14.70 -4.86
CA ASN A 578 15.79 -15.09 -5.06
C ASN A 578 16.74 -14.41 -4.06
N ILE A 579 16.57 -13.11 -3.80
CA ILE A 579 17.37 -12.38 -2.80
C ILE A 579 17.12 -12.98 -1.40
N GLU A 580 15.87 -13.29 -1.07
CA GLU A 580 15.55 -13.97 0.19
C GLU A 580 16.23 -15.34 0.29
N ALA A 581 16.15 -16.16 -0.75
CA ALA A 581 16.73 -17.50 -0.79
C ALA A 581 18.26 -17.49 -0.67
N LEU A 582 18.93 -16.59 -1.40
CA LEU A 582 20.38 -16.41 -1.33
C LEU A 582 20.82 -15.93 0.05
N THR A 583 20.08 -14.98 0.64
CA THR A 583 20.36 -14.48 1.99
C THR A 583 20.17 -15.57 3.04
N ALA A 584 19.08 -16.35 2.95
CA ALA A 584 18.83 -17.50 3.82
C ALA A 584 19.97 -18.53 3.75
N SER A 585 20.42 -18.86 2.54
CA SER A 585 21.53 -19.80 2.32
C SER A 585 22.83 -19.28 2.94
N ASP A 586 23.20 -18.01 2.69
CA ASP A 586 24.43 -17.42 3.21
C ASP A 586 24.45 -17.36 4.74
N MET A 587 23.37 -16.90 5.36
CA MET A 587 23.22 -16.82 6.83
C MET A 587 23.37 -18.19 7.49
N VAL A 588 22.71 -19.22 6.96
CA VAL A 588 22.79 -20.57 7.54
C VAL A 588 24.20 -21.14 7.39
N LYS A 589 24.78 -21.00 6.20
CA LYS A 589 26.07 -21.58 5.86
C LYS A 589 27.23 -20.96 6.62
N ARG A 590 27.23 -19.63 6.79
CA ARG A 590 28.39 -18.88 7.28
C ARG A 590 28.32 -18.55 8.76
N ASP A 591 27.11 -18.38 9.28
CA ASP A 591 26.94 -17.88 10.64
C ASP A 591 26.28 -18.93 11.54
N ILE A 592 25.10 -19.44 11.17
CA ILE A 592 24.29 -20.31 12.04
C ILE A 592 24.93 -21.69 12.25
N LEU A 593 25.28 -22.41 11.16
CA LEU A 593 25.86 -23.75 11.30
C LEU A 593 27.20 -23.73 12.08
N PRO A 594 28.12 -22.76 11.83
CA PRO A 594 29.33 -22.62 12.64
C PRO A 594 29.06 -22.25 14.11
N ALA A 595 28.08 -21.38 14.38
CA ALA A 595 27.68 -21.03 15.75
C ALA A 595 27.18 -22.25 16.52
N VAL A 596 26.26 -23.02 15.93
CA VAL A 596 25.73 -24.27 16.50
C VAL A 596 26.86 -25.27 16.75
N SER A 597 27.75 -25.45 15.76
CA SER A 597 28.91 -26.37 15.88
C SER A 597 29.82 -25.98 17.05
N SER A 598 30.08 -24.68 17.22
CA SER A 598 30.94 -24.16 18.29
C SER A 598 30.32 -24.40 19.67
N TYR A 599 29.01 -24.17 19.81
CA TYR A 599 28.29 -24.45 21.06
C TYR A 599 28.26 -25.95 21.39
N VAL A 600 28.00 -26.81 20.40
CA VAL A 600 28.05 -28.27 20.57
C VAL A 600 29.45 -28.72 21.00
N ALA A 601 30.51 -28.14 20.43
CA ALA A 601 31.89 -28.44 20.82
C ALA A 601 32.21 -28.03 22.27
N GLU A 602 31.75 -26.86 22.72
CA GLU A 602 31.89 -26.45 24.12
C GLU A 602 31.18 -27.43 25.06
N LEU A 603 29.91 -27.76 24.78
CA LEU A 603 29.15 -28.72 25.59
C LEU A 603 29.84 -30.09 25.66
N ALA A 604 30.31 -30.60 24.51
CA ALA A 604 31.00 -31.88 24.44
C ALA A 604 32.31 -31.87 25.25
N SER A 605 33.09 -30.79 25.17
CA SER A 605 34.29 -30.59 25.98
C SER A 605 33.97 -30.54 27.47
N GLY A 606 32.87 -29.87 27.84
CA GLY A 606 32.36 -29.83 29.21
C GLY A 606 32.00 -31.20 29.74
N VAL A 607 31.28 -32.02 28.95
CA VAL A 607 30.94 -33.41 29.31
C VAL A 607 32.20 -34.27 29.47
N ALA A 608 33.14 -34.17 28.52
CA ALA A 608 34.40 -34.91 28.59
C ALA A 608 35.20 -34.56 29.85
N THR A 609 35.26 -33.27 30.20
CA THR A 609 35.95 -32.78 31.41
C THR A 609 35.29 -33.29 32.68
N LYS A 610 33.95 -33.26 32.77
CA LYS A 610 33.20 -33.81 33.91
C LYS A 610 33.48 -35.30 34.11
N LYS A 611 33.41 -36.09 33.02
CA LYS A 611 33.64 -37.53 33.07
C LYS A 611 35.10 -37.91 33.37
N ALA A 612 36.06 -37.07 32.97
CA ALA A 612 37.46 -37.25 33.36
C ALA A 612 37.70 -37.09 34.87
N ILE A 613 36.85 -36.35 35.59
CA ILE A 613 36.92 -36.20 37.05
C ILE A 613 36.27 -37.41 37.75
N SER A 614 35.07 -37.80 37.32
CA SER A 614 34.36 -38.98 37.82
C SER A 614 33.20 -39.36 36.89
N ASP A 615 33.03 -40.66 36.65
CA ASP A 615 31.93 -41.19 35.84
C ASP A 615 30.54 -40.95 36.44
N ASP A 616 30.45 -40.71 37.75
CA ASP A 616 29.18 -40.51 38.48
C ASP A 616 28.62 -39.08 38.35
N ILE A 617 29.39 -38.13 37.78
CA ILE A 617 28.90 -36.76 37.58
C ILE A 617 27.76 -36.76 36.54
N PRO A 618 26.57 -36.22 36.88
CA PRO A 618 25.45 -36.12 35.94
C PRO A 618 25.76 -35.16 34.77
N CYS A 619 25.48 -35.61 33.54
CA CYS A 619 25.64 -34.84 32.29
C CYS A 619 24.44 -35.02 31.35
N GLU A 620 23.27 -35.36 31.89
CA GLU A 620 22.09 -35.72 31.08
C GLU A 620 21.63 -34.58 30.18
N ALA A 621 21.56 -33.36 30.72
CA ALA A 621 21.11 -32.18 30.00
C ALA A 621 22.03 -31.85 28.82
N GLU A 622 23.35 -31.82 29.03
CA GLU A 622 24.31 -31.54 27.96
C GLU A 622 24.29 -32.62 26.88
N LEU A 623 24.21 -33.89 27.27
CA LEU A 623 24.13 -35.00 26.33
C LEU A 623 22.86 -34.96 25.48
N ASP A 624 21.72 -34.57 26.04
CA ASP A 624 20.47 -34.38 25.29
C ASP A 624 20.59 -33.23 24.28
N ILE A 625 21.06 -32.06 24.74
CA ILE A 625 21.26 -30.88 23.87
C ILE A 625 22.23 -31.19 22.74
N ILE A 626 23.37 -31.84 23.02
CA ILE A 626 24.35 -32.26 22.01
C ILE A 626 23.68 -33.15 20.97
N LYS A 627 22.91 -34.17 21.38
CA LYS A 627 22.25 -35.10 20.45
C LYS A 627 21.24 -34.37 19.57
N ARG A 628 20.39 -33.53 20.16
CA ARG A 628 19.37 -32.77 19.44
C ARG A 628 19.97 -31.79 18.46
N LEU A 629 20.91 -30.95 18.91
CA LEU A 629 21.58 -29.97 18.05
C LEU A 629 22.39 -30.65 16.94
N SER A 630 23.09 -31.75 17.22
CA SER A 630 23.81 -32.49 16.17
C SER A 630 22.85 -33.03 15.09
N GLY A 631 21.71 -33.58 15.51
CA GLY A 631 20.67 -34.05 14.58
C GLY A 631 20.03 -32.92 13.76
N LEU A 632 19.74 -31.79 14.41
CA LEU A 632 19.22 -30.58 13.74
C LEU A 632 20.25 -29.99 12.79
N GLN A 633 21.53 -29.98 13.15
CA GLN A 633 22.61 -29.49 12.30
C GLN A 633 22.74 -30.33 11.02
N ASP A 634 22.72 -31.66 11.13
CA ASP A 634 22.70 -32.56 9.96
C ASP A 634 21.46 -32.35 9.08
N CYS A 635 20.30 -32.13 9.72
CA CYS A 635 19.05 -31.83 9.03
C CYS A 635 19.13 -30.49 8.29
N ALA A 636 19.59 -29.43 8.95
CA ALA A 636 19.77 -28.09 8.39
C ALA A 636 20.79 -28.09 7.25
N TYR A 637 21.87 -28.87 7.33
CA TYR A 637 22.83 -29.02 6.24
C TYR A 637 22.21 -29.65 4.99
N LYS A 638 21.39 -30.70 5.15
CA LYS A 638 20.62 -31.28 4.03
C LYS A 638 19.56 -30.29 3.51
N LYS A 639 18.93 -29.56 4.45
CA LYS A 639 18.09 -28.36 4.29
C LYS A 639 18.63 -27.38 3.27
N LEU A 640 19.79 -26.87 3.63
CA LEU A 640 20.56 -25.90 2.89
C LEU A 640 20.94 -26.42 1.51
N ALA A 641 21.41 -27.67 1.41
CA ALA A 641 21.75 -28.27 0.12
C ALA A 641 20.53 -28.38 -0.82
N ALA A 642 19.34 -28.68 -0.29
CA ALA A 642 18.10 -28.69 -1.07
C ALA A 642 17.72 -27.29 -1.56
N LEU A 643 17.85 -26.27 -0.69
CA LEU A 643 17.63 -24.88 -1.07
C LEU A 643 18.63 -24.43 -2.15
N ASP A 644 19.92 -24.69 -1.99
CA ASP A 644 20.96 -24.34 -2.96
C ASP A 644 20.69 -24.99 -4.32
N ASN A 645 20.28 -26.27 -4.34
CA ASN A 645 19.89 -26.97 -5.56
C ASN A 645 18.64 -26.35 -6.20
N ALA A 646 17.63 -25.98 -5.42
CA ALA A 646 16.44 -25.30 -5.93
C ALA A 646 16.80 -23.94 -6.56
N ILE A 647 17.67 -23.15 -5.92
CA ILE A 647 18.15 -21.86 -6.48
C ILE A 647 18.87 -22.09 -7.83
N ILE A 648 19.70 -23.13 -7.93
CA ILE A 648 20.40 -23.45 -9.19
C ILE A 648 19.41 -23.91 -10.27
N GLY A 649 18.42 -24.72 -9.89
CA GLY A 649 17.41 -25.30 -10.79
C GLY A 649 16.53 -24.27 -11.50
N VAL A 650 16.43 -23.03 -10.98
CA VAL A 650 15.74 -21.92 -11.66
C VAL A 650 16.27 -21.72 -13.09
N LYS A 651 17.57 -21.93 -13.32
CA LYS A 651 18.20 -21.77 -14.64
C LYS A 651 17.69 -22.77 -15.68
N GLU A 652 17.04 -23.85 -15.25
CA GLU A 652 16.54 -24.92 -16.11
C GLU A 652 15.07 -24.71 -16.51
N VAL A 653 14.36 -23.75 -15.90
CA VAL A 653 12.91 -23.52 -16.08
C VAL A 653 12.60 -22.84 -17.41
N GLY A 654 13.48 -21.96 -17.89
CA GLY A 654 13.28 -21.18 -19.13
C GLY A 654 13.28 -19.66 -18.88
N GLU A 655 12.76 -18.90 -19.85
CA GLU A 655 12.68 -17.43 -19.79
C GLU A 655 11.25 -16.90 -19.55
N ASP A 656 10.22 -17.77 -19.56
CA ASP A 656 8.85 -17.35 -19.32
C ASP A 656 8.65 -16.85 -17.88
N PRO A 657 8.21 -15.59 -17.67
CA PRO A 657 8.09 -15.03 -16.32
C PRO A 657 7.11 -15.78 -15.41
N ILE A 658 6.06 -16.40 -15.96
CA ILE A 658 5.06 -17.14 -15.18
C ILE A 658 5.65 -18.48 -14.72
N GLU A 659 6.31 -19.22 -15.61
CA GLU A 659 6.98 -20.48 -15.28
C GLU A 659 8.07 -20.26 -14.22
N VAL A 660 8.91 -19.23 -14.40
CA VAL A 660 9.97 -18.87 -13.44
C VAL A 660 9.38 -18.51 -12.08
N ALA A 661 8.36 -17.64 -12.03
CA ALA A 661 7.71 -17.26 -10.78
C ALA A 661 7.02 -18.46 -10.09
N THR A 662 6.42 -19.37 -10.87
CA THR A 662 5.81 -20.62 -10.38
C THR A 662 6.86 -21.52 -9.75
N TYR A 663 8.04 -21.66 -10.36
CA TYR A 663 9.13 -22.45 -9.78
C TYR A 663 9.61 -21.87 -8.44
N TYR A 664 9.74 -20.54 -8.33
CA TYR A 664 10.06 -19.90 -7.05
C TYR A 664 9.00 -20.20 -5.99
N LYS A 665 7.71 -20.07 -6.34
CA LYS A 665 6.58 -20.37 -5.45
C LYS A 665 6.61 -21.82 -4.95
N ASP A 666 6.74 -22.77 -5.87
CA ASP A 666 6.52 -24.20 -5.57
C ASP A 666 7.77 -24.88 -5.00
N SER A 667 8.96 -24.51 -5.47
CA SER A 667 10.23 -25.17 -5.11
C SER A 667 11.06 -24.37 -4.12
N VAL A 668 11.36 -23.11 -4.42
CA VAL A 668 12.31 -22.31 -3.62
C VAL A 668 11.71 -21.90 -2.28
N ILE A 669 10.49 -21.37 -2.25
CA ILE A 669 9.80 -20.99 -1.00
C ILE A 669 9.56 -22.21 -0.11
N THR A 670 9.21 -23.35 -0.70
CA THR A 670 9.07 -24.61 0.02
C THR A 670 10.37 -25.00 0.73
N ALA A 671 11.50 -25.01 0.00
CA ALA A 671 12.81 -25.32 0.58
C ALA A 671 13.23 -24.33 1.68
N MET A 672 12.95 -23.03 1.49
CA MET A 672 13.19 -22.00 2.51
C MET A 672 12.37 -22.26 3.78
N THR A 673 11.09 -22.60 3.64
CA THR A 673 10.18 -22.85 4.76
C THR A 673 10.62 -24.06 5.56
N GLU A 674 11.03 -25.14 4.88
CA GLU A 674 11.56 -26.33 5.53
C GLU A 674 12.88 -26.07 6.26
N LEU A 675 13.79 -25.29 5.66
CA LEU A 675 15.04 -24.89 6.30
C LEU A 675 14.78 -24.03 7.54
N ARG A 676 13.88 -23.06 7.43
CA ARG A 676 13.48 -22.18 8.53
C ARG A 676 13.01 -22.97 9.75
N ALA A 677 12.13 -23.96 9.56
CA ALA A 677 11.60 -24.75 10.67
C ALA A 677 12.71 -25.40 11.53
N VAL A 678 13.78 -25.88 10.89
CA VAL A 678 14.92 -26.50 11.59
C VAL A 678 15.80 -25.45 12.27
N VAL A 679 16.05 -24.33 11.59
CA VAL A 679 16.86 -23.22 12.12
C VAL A 679 16.20 -22.56 13.34
N ASP A 680 14.89 -22.31 13.26
CA ASP A 680 14.12 -21.73 14.35
C ASP A 680 14.12 -22.69 15.57
N GLU A 681 14.13 -24.01 15.37
CA GLU A 681 14.29 -24.97 16.49
C GLU A 681 15.69 -24.88 17.11
N MET A 682 16.75 -24.78 16.30
CA MET A 682 18.12 -24.63 16.81
C MET A 682 18.27 -23.37 17.68
N GLU A 683 17.66 -22.24 17.30
CA GLU A 683 17.69 -21.00 18.11
C GLU A 683 17.21 -21.23 19.54
N THR A 684 16.21 -22.09 19.75
CA THR A 684 15.66 -22.35 21.08
C THR A 684 16.58 -23.16 22.00
N LEU A 685 17.61 -23.80 21.44
CA LEU A 685 18.51 -24.71 22.16
C LEU A 685 19.93 -24.15 22.31
N VAL A 686 20.34 -23.26 21.40
CA VAL A 686 21.66 -22.63 21.42
C VAL A 686 21.68 -21.51 22.45
N SER A 687 22.79 -21.38 23.20
CA SER A 687 22.99 -20.25 24.11
C SER A 687 23.00 -18.92 23.35
N SER A 688 22.43 -17.87 23.93
CA SER A 688 22.46 -16.52 23.36
C SER A 688 23.86 -15.98 23.14
N ASP A 689 24.86 -16.49 23.88
CA ASP A 689 26.26 -16.10 23.71
C ASP A 689 26.88 -16.64 22.41
N TYR A 690 26.26 -17.67 21.83
CA TYR A 690 26.68 -18.32 20.60
C TYR A 690 25.80 -17.96 19.41
N TRP A 691 24.50 -17.69 19.65
CA TRP A 691 23.57 -17.39 18.58
C TRP A 691 23.93 -16.06 17.89
N PRO A 692 24.09 -16.02 16.55
CA PRO A 692 24.73 -14.89 15.88
C PRO A 692 23.81 -13.67 15.68
N TYR A 693 22.52 -13.79 15.96
CA TYR A 693 21.52 -12.78 15.58
C TYR A 693 20.62 -12.37 16.74
N PRO A 694 20.19 -11.10 16.80
CA PRO A 694 19.15 -10.66 17.73
C PRO A 694 17.88 -11.50 17.59
N SER A 695 17.36 -11.94 18.74
CA SER A 695 16.13 -12.70 18.81
C SER A 695 14.91 -11.83 18.51
N TYR A 696 13.76 -12.45 18.24
CA TYR A 696 12.49 -11.75 18.14
C TYR A 696 12.13 -10.98 19.42
N GLY A 697 12.53 -11.50 20.59
CA GLY A 697 12.35 -10.81 21.87
C GLY A 697 13.14 -9.50 21.92
N ASP A 698 14.37 -9.49 21.39
CA ASP A 698 15.19 -8.28 21.32
C ASP A 698 14.60 -7.27 20.35
N LEU A 699 14.27 -7.70 19.14
CA LEU A 699 13.80 -6.84 18.05
C LEU A 699 12.46 -6.16 18.36
N MET A 700 11.55 -6.85 19.06
CA MET A 700 10.20 -6.34 19.33
C MET A 700 10.04 -5.61 20.67
N PHE A 701 10.80 -5.99 21.71
CA PHE A 701 10.59 -5.43 23.06
C PHE A 701 11.64 -4.42 23.50
N ARG A 702 12.84 -4.40 22.88
CA ARG A 702 13.92 -3.47 23.23
C ARG A 702 13.94 -2.18 22.38
N VAL A 703 12.79 -1.82 21.79
CA VAL A 703 12.58 -0.61 20.98
C VAL A 703 12.32 0.62 21.85
#